data_AF-A0A357YJA8-F1
#
_entry.id   AF-A0A357YJA8-F1
#
_cell.length_a   1.000
_cell.length_b   1.000
_cell.length_c   1.000
_cell.angle_alpha   90.00
_cell.angle_beta   90.00
_cell.angle_gamma   90.00
#
_symmetry.space_group_name_H-M   'P 1'
#
loop_
_entity.id
_entity.type
_entity.pdbx_description
1 polymer ?
#
loop_
_entity_poly.entity_id
_entity_poly.type
_entity_poly.pdbx_seq_one_letter_code
_entity_poly.pdbx_strand_id
1 'polypeptide(L)'
;MKNSKQIQILLVVGILWFNTAYGYQSFRYPDVEVINDSLVPVKSQQYGMIHSKKVKKNYNALEIPFTGTIMIKEDFSTTNYGTIPSNWKDLYSRLPSRNWMVDNKNFLRPVLKNKTGLIAYNIDKNKESVNQSKNLVVQAKFKKTEDDSVFFGIAGRIKDKENFYGILVVSDNKLMIVKIKNQKVLPLTEMVFLERYQYPQEWSLTASFYHDLITGIVMDKNGKIIARVDARDGEFLAGPFGLYCTEFTACKEIVCYQTDDKKRSFNVKKQEIYKDPLYSDYQLIHPVMTHEKLNTDFNSLDKSYDIIIAGAGTGGWAAAVQAARLGRRVLLIEETDWIGGQMVAAGVSSMDESGAQVRERGIYREFHESMVLYYYGMDKDPFQAYYYGRSTQNQQEGGYAPKDVKNILYGFIQNAKNRSGKGCLDLILRTSVQEIFIKDKKITGVKLVHWEGKGFEEKNINCKILVDATEYGDLIPLTGARYRVGNTISDNINFEGAVQDYTYTGVIREYADGIPDHLKLSVPPPNYELYIKSYRNKVLYGDWGLHSGQRNFRTIIAWRGMADIVSPLNGRMNSFRHTLGGLNGGNDYPVSVATLEQIGQRLEDEKEGIYRTLSIIYYLQNELGVPWSFAEEQGYNTAYNKMMMEKRGVVKEMLPYAKYLPQMPYVRESRRIIGEKILVADDLQRWEKARHFSTSIAMGDYFMDLHNTYDSYERDLDNDDFAKGGGPFQIPFEVFIPQSLDGFLPAEKNFSQSRLVSGATRLQPITMLTGQAVGIIASIAVEQNVQPRELDPLVVQLYLLDQGSTLIQRWYVDVPWGTELWKAVQIMCLYNLMDRPGEIDRNQIKDGMEFMTKDYWGTNENISNIEKQEVLKKLVLLFPKVRKYEKQLNELLKKEITRSEVAIQCLKFIKTVSL
;
A
#
# COMPACT_ATOMS: atom_id res chain seq x y z
N MET A 1 -22.79 45.15 39.89
CA MET A 1 -22.31 46.32 40.66
C MET A 1 -21.29 45.87 41.69
N LYS A 2 -20.13 46.55 41.71
CA LYS A 2 -19.09 46.66 42.77
C LYS A 2 -18.12 45.48 43.04
N ASN A 3 -16.90 45.70 42.55
CA ASN A 3 -15.60 45.79 43.26
C ASN A 3 -15.20 44.65 44.22
N SER A 4 -14.13 43.88 44.03
CA SER A 4 -12.70 44.13 43.74
C SER A 4 -11.79 43.97 44.98
N LYS A 5 -10.72 43.19 44.75
CA LYS A 5 -9.42 43.09 45.43
C LYS A 5 -9.22 42.05 46.55
N GLN A 6 -8.07 41.38 46.37
CA GLN A 6 -7.23 40.64 47.31
C GLN A 6 -7.67 39.21 47.66
N ILE A 7 -7.01 38.23 47.03
CA ILE A 7 -6.02 37.36 47.69
C ILE A 7 -5.11 36.78 46.60
N GLN A 8 -3.85 37.19 46.62
CA GLN A 8 -2.74 36.54 45.95
C GLN A 8 -1.72 36.21 47.05
N ILE A 9 -1.09 35.03 46.92
CA ILE A 9 0.01 34.49 47.72
C ILE A 9 -0.45 33.66 48.95
N LEU A 10 -0.64 32.36 48.72
CA LEU A 10 0.10 31.32 49.42
C LEU A 10 0.21 30.10 48.51
N LEU A 11 1.32 30.10 47.76
CA LEU A 11 1.88 28.96 47.06
C LEU A 11 2.59 28.09 48.12
N VAL A 12 2.62 26.78 47.89
CA VAL A 12 3.37 25.77 48.66
C VAL A 12 2.64 25.27 49.93
N VAL A 13 1.83 24.23 49.77
CA VAL A 13 1.98 22.88 50.39
C VAL A 13 0.78 22.06 49.88
N GLY A 14 1.04 20.95 49.19
CA GLY A 14 0.00 19.97 48.84
C GLY A 14 -0.14 19.59 47.37
N ILE A 15 0.96 19.50 46.60
CA ILE A 15 0.99 18.66 45.40
C ILE A 15 1.93 17.50 45.72
N LEU A 16 1.38 16.44 46.28
CA LEU A 16 1.89 15.07 46.30
C LEU A 16 0.87 14.22 47.08
N TRP A 17 -0.13 13.67 46.39
CA TRP A 17 -0.62 12.29 46.50
C TRP A 17 -2.03 12.11 45.95
N PHE A 18 -2.15 11.14 45.01
CA PHE A 18 -3.34 10.38 44.60
C PHE A 18 -4.47 11.14 43.87
N ASN A 19 -5.10 10.64 42.80
CA ASN A 19 -4.87 9.50 41.91
C ASN A 19 -5.90 9.63 40.76
N THR A 20 -5.55 9.08 39.59
CA THR A 20 -6.43 8.33 38.66
C THR A 20 -7.88 8.75 38.37
N ALA A 21 -8.18 8.72 37.06
CA ALA A 21 -9.43 8.30 36.42
C ALA A 21 -10.44 9.40 36.02
N TYR A 22 -10.82 9.32 34.74
CA TYR A 22 -11.95 9.94 34.03
C TYR A 22 -12.01 11.47 33.90
N GLY A 23 -12.26 11.92 32.66
CA GLY A 23 -12.78 13.28 32.43
C GLY A 23 -12.49 13.85 31.05
N TYR A 24 -13.16 13.34 30.01
CA TYR A 24 -13.48 14.18 28.84
C TYR A 24 -14.33 15.36 29.35
N GLN A 25 -13.82 16.59 29.26
CA GLN A 25 -14.65 17.79 29.32
C GLN A 25 -14.46 18.63 28.06
N SER A 26 -15.48 18.54 27.22
CA SER A 26 -15.77 19.40 26.09
C SER A 26 -16.00 20.84 26.54
N PHE A 27 -15.25 21.80 25.98
CA PHE A 27 -15.63 23.21 26.01
C PHE A 27 -16.72 23.46 24.96
N ARG A 28 -17.94 23.75 25.43
CA ARG A 28 -19.07 24.23 24.60
C ARG A 28 -18.90 25.72 24.30
N TYR A 29 -19.12 26.12 23.04
CA TYR A 29 -19.48 27.49 22.68
C TYR A 29 -21.01 27.56 22.45
N PRO A 30 -21.70 28.64 22.86
CA PRO A 30 -23.15 28.73 22.78
C PRO A 30 -23.63 29.28 21.42
N ASP A 31 -24.77 28.71 20.99
CA ASP A 31 -25.89 29.28 20.24
C ASP A 31 -25.63 30.30 19.12
N VAL A 32 -25.90 29.88 17.87
CA VAL A 32 -26.31 30.79 16.79
C VAL A 32 -27.57 30.23 16.14
N GLU A 33 -28.66 31.00 16.26
CA GLU A 33 -29.97 30.76 15.68
C GLU A 33 -29.94 30.71 14.15
N VAL A 34 -30.75 29.82 13.62
CA VAL A 34 -31.07 29.65 12.19
C VAL A 34 -32.05 30.76 11.77
N ILE A 35 -31.74 31.50 10.71
CA ILE A 35 -32.73 32.28 9.94
C ILE A 35 -32.64 31.87 8.46
N ASN A 36 -33.79 31.49 7.93
CA ASN A 36 -34.05 31.08 6.54
C ASN A 36 -34.00 32.25 5.55
N ASP A 37 -33.89 31.86 4.27
CA ASP A 37 -34.24 32.58 3.04
C ASP A 37 -33.35 33.75 2.57
N SER A 38 -32.52 33.48 1.56
CA SER A 38 -32.70 33.97 0.18
C SER A 38 -31.41 33.84 -0.66
N LEU A 39 -31.56 33.28 -1.85
CA LEU A 39 -30.52 33.17 -2.88
C LEU A 39 -30.11 34.58 -3.37
N VAL A 40 -28.86 34.97 -3.15
CA VAL A 40 -28.20 36.07 -3.89
C VAL A 40 -26.74 35.68 -4.20
N PRO A 41 -26.29 35.79 -5.46
CA PRO A 41 -24.92 35.43 -5.85
C PRO A 41 -23.95 36.55 -5.47
N VAL A 42 -23.03 36.28 -4.54
CA VAL A 42 -22.00 37.26 -4.14
C VAL A 42 -20.68 36.97 -4.84
N LYS A 43 -20.27 37.96 -5.66
CA LYS A 43 -18.99 38.08 -6.34
C LYS A 43 -17.81 37.99 -5.37
N SER A 44 -16.73 37.41 -5.87
CA SER A 44 -15.40 37.32 -5.26
C SER A 44 -14.93 38.65 -4.63
N GLN A 45 -14.77 38.67 -3.31
CA GLN A 45 -13.98 39.67 -2.62
C GLN A 45 -12.87 38.98 -1.81
N GLN A 46 -11.65 39.46 -2.04
CA GLN A 46 -10.42 39.14 -1.33
C GLN A 46 -10.60 39.32 0.19
N TYR A 47 -10.24 38.32 0.98
CA TYR A 47 -10.03 38.49 2.42
C TYR A 47 -8.55 38.41 2.74
N GLY A 48 -8.07 39.52 3.33
CA GLY A 48 -6.68 39.79 3.67
C GLY A 48 -6.13 38.92 4.80
N MET A 49 -4.81 38.74 4.72
CA MET A 49 -3.99 38.11 5.75
C MET A 49 -4.02 38.94 7.04
N ILE A 50 -4.50 38.37 8.13
CA ILE A 50 -4.17 38.86 9.48
C ILE A 50 -2.86 38.16 9.90
N HIS A 51 -1.80 38.96 9.99
CA HIS A 51 -0.48 38.56 10.50
C HIS A 51 -0.54 38.18 11.98
N SER A 52 -0.23 36.92 12.33
CA SER A 52 0.25 36.60 13.67
C SER A 52 1.79 36.68 13.70
N LYS A 53 2.28 37.77 14.29
CA LYS A 53 3.70 37.94 14.63
C LYS A 53 4.05 37.06 15.84
N LYS A 54 5.23 36.43 15.75
CA LYS A 54 6.02 35.76 16.81
C LYS A 54 5.60 34.34 17.21
N VAL A 55 6.09 33.36 16.46
CA VAL A 55 6.88 32.24 17.03
C VAL A 55 8.08 31.99 16.11
N LYS A 56 9.21 32.63 16.41
CA LYS A 56 10.53 32.24 15.90
C LYS A 56 11.11 31.25 16.91
N LYS A 57 11.29 29.98 16.53
CA LYS A 57 12.50 29.17 16.82
C LYS A 57 12.38 27.73 16.30
N ASN A 58 13.20 27.47 15.28
CA ASN A 58 13.97 26.25 15.03
C ASN A 58 13.24 24.93 14.75
N TYR A 59 12.67 24.83 13.55
CA TYR A 59 12.71 23.57 12.80
C TYR A 59 14.02 23.55 12.02
N ASN A 60 15.02 22.82 12.54
CA ASN A 60 16.11 22.37 11.68
C ASN A 60 15.51 21.24 10.85
N ALA A 61 15.38 21.48 9.55
CA ALA A 61 15.19 20.44 8.56
C ALA A 61 16.21 19.33 8.81
N LEU A 62 15.76 18.08 8.81
CA LEU A 62 16.66 16.95 8.67
C LEU A 62 17.30 17.08 7.28
N GLU A 63 18.46 17.72 7.26
CA GLU A 63 19.40 17.60 6.17
C GLU A 63 19.65 16.10 6.00
N ILE A 64 19.08 15.51 4.94
CA ILE A 64 19.66 14.30 4.34
C ILE A 64 21.17 14.58 4.32
N PRO A 65 22.02 13.78 4.96
CA PRO A 65 23.44 14.09 5.04
C PRO A 65 24.01 13.88 3.64
N PHE A 66 23.95 14.91 2.80
CA PHE A 66 24.65 14.99 1.54
C PHE A 66 26.12 15.22 1.90
N THR A 67 26.79 14.17 2.39
CA THR A 67 28.22 14.19 2.65
C THR A 67 28.94 14.22 1.31
N GLY A 68 29.10 15.43 0.79
CA GLY A 68 29.79 15.76 -0.43
C GLY A 68 30.29 17.20 -0.34
N THR A 69 31.34 17.50 -1.05
CA THR A 69 31.85 18.88 -1.10
C THR A 69 30.85 19.72 -1.89
N ILE A 70 30.32 20.79 -1.29
CA ILE A 70 29.48 21.75 -2.01
C ILE A 70 30.32 22.33 -3.14
N MET A 71 29.92 22.03 -4.37
CA MET A 71 30.60 22.54 -5.55
C MET A 71 30.13 23.95 -5.86
N ILE A 72 28.82 24.12 -5.83
CA ILE A 72 28.12 25.33 -6.27
C ILE A 72 26.92 25.52 -5.33
N LYS A 73 26.74 26.76 -4.93
CA LYS A 73 25.50 27.26 -4.33
C LYS A 73 25.21 28.59 -5.01
N GLU A 74 24.20 28.59 -5.87
CA GLU A 74 23.82 29.76 -6.65
C GLU A 74 22.41 30.18 -6.24
N ASP A 75 22.30 31.42 -5.74
CA ASP A 75 21.03 32.09 -5.48
C ASP A 75 20.75 33.04 -6.63
N PHE A 76 19.75 32.72 -7.45
CA PHE A 76 19.43 33.54 -8.62
C PHE A 76 18.82 34.88 -8.25
N SER A 77 18.39 35.06 -7.00
CA SER A 77 17.82 36.33 -6.55
C SER A 77 18.83 37.47 -6.45
N THR A 78 20.13 37.14 -6.41
CA THR A 78 21.21 38.14 -6.42
C THR A 78 21.68 38.48 -7.83
N THR A 79 21.12 37.85 -8.86
CA THR A 79 21.44 38.14 -10.27
C THR A 79 20.61 39.33 -10.75
N ASN A 80 21.23 40.20 -11.56
CA ASN A 80 20.54 41.37 -12.11
C ASN A 80 19.31 40.96 -12.93
N TYR A 81 18.20 41.66 -12.71
CA TYR A 81 16.99 41.51 -13.50
C TYR A 81 17.29 41.57 -15.00
N GLY A 82 16.67 40.66 -15.77
CA GLY A 82 16.84 40.59 -17.22
C GLY A 82 18.11 39.89 -17.68
N THR A 83 18.92 39.35 -16.78
CA THR A 83 20.16 38.64 -17.11
C THR A 83 20.12 37.19 -16.64
N ILE A 84 21.01 36.36 -17.18
CA ILE A 84 21.34 35.06 -16.59
C ILE A 84 22.64 35.19 -15.78
N PRO A 85 22.88 34.35 -14.78
CA PRO A 85 24.13 34.41 -14.02
C PRO A 85 25.31 34.08 -14.93
N SER A 86 26.44 34.76 -14.70
CA SER A 86 27.61 34.73 -15.62
C SER A 86 28.25 33.35 -15.79
N ASN A 87 28.03 32.43 -14.85
CA ASN A 87 28.54 31.06 -14.88
C ASN A 87 27.58 30.06 -15.55
N TRP A 88 26.49 30.53 -16.18
CA TRP A 88 25.51 29.68 -16.84
C TRP A 88 25.49 29.97 -18.33
N LYS A 89 25.30 28.92 -19.14
CA LYS A 89 25.25 29.01 -20.60
C LYS A 89 23.97 28.35 -21.11
N ASP A 90 23.24 29.08 -21.94
CA ASP A 90 22.14 28.54 -22.73
C ASP A 90 22.69 27.65 -23.84
N LEU A 91 22.24 26.39 -23.89
CA LEU A 91 22.71 25.41 -24.86
C LEU A 91 21.86 25.36 -26.15
N TYR A 92 20.67 25.99 -26.16
CA TYR A 92 19.83 26.09 -27.36
C TYR A 92 20.07 27.38 -28.15
N SER A 93 20.46 28.47 -27.48
CA SER A 93 20.72 29.76 -28.13
C SER A 93 22.20 29.94 -28.52
N ARG A 94 22.46 30.53 -29.70
CA ARG A 94 23.80 30.98 -30.12
C ARG A 94 24.23 32.30 -29.48
N LEU A 95 23.27 33.08 -28.95
CA LEU A 95 23.51 34.32 -28.20
C LEU A 95 23.28 34.08 -26.70
N PRO A 96 24.07 34.69 -25.79
CA PRO A 96 24.11 34.29 -24.38
C PRO A 96 22.78 34.30 -23.60
N SER A 97 21.74 35.03 -24.00
CA SER A 97 20.59 35.27 -23.08
C SER A 97 19.21 35.52 -23.69
N ARG A 98 18.88 35.06 -24.92
CA ARG A 98 17.51 35.31 -25.43
C ARG A 98 16.43 34.39 -24.85
N ASN A 99 16.79 33.19 -24.37
CA ASN A 99 15.77 32.26 -23.88
C ASN A 99 15.63 32.23 -22.36
N TRP A 100 16.50 32.87 -21.58
CA TRP A 100 16.51 32.81 -20.12
C TRP A 100 16.77 34.19 -19.49
N MET A 101 16.12 34.48 -18.37
CA MET A 101 16.39 35.67 -17.55
C MET A 101 15.97 35.46 -16.10
N VAL A 102 16.59 36.22 -15.20
CA VAL A 102 16.00 36.47 -13.88
C VAL A 102 14.90 37.50 -14.00
N ASP A 103 13.72 37.15 -13.53
CA ASP A 103 12.54 37.99 -13.61
C ASP A 103 12.44 39.01 -12.46
N ASN A 104 11.40 39.85 -12.48
CA ASN A 104 11.17 40.88 -11.46
C ASN A 104 10.71 40.32 -10.11
N LYS A 105 10.59 38.99 -10.00
CA LYS A 105 10.30 38.24 -8.78
C LYS A 105 11.52 37.45 -8.31
N ASN A 106 12.70 37.70 -8.90
CA ASN A 106 13.97 37.10 -8.54
C ASN A 106 14.07 35.59 -8.86
N PHE A 107 13.34 35.10 -9.87
CA PHE A 107 13.45 33.73 -10.35
C PHE A 107 14.09 33.67 -11.74
N LEU A 108 15.01 32.72 -11.92
CA LEU A 108 15.57 32.34 -13.21
C LEU A 108 14.56 31.48 -13.97
N ARG A 109 14.19 31.88 -15.19
CA ARG A 109 13.21 31.16 -16.02
C ARG A 109 13.40 31.37 -17.52
N PRO A 110 12.80 30.50 -18.35
CA PRO A 110 12.69 30.74 -19.78
C PRO A 110 11.79 31.95 -20.11
N VAL A 111 12.12 32.70 -21.15
CA VAL A 111 11.42 33.95 -21.55
C VAL A 111 10.55 33.76 -22.80
N LEU A 112 10.91 32.82 -23.68
CA LEU A 112 10.18 32.61 -24.92
C LEU A 112 9.00 31.67 -24.73
N LYS A 113 7.82 32.17 -25.11
CA LYS A 113 6.58 31.41 -25.06
C LYS A 113 6.63 30.15 -25.92
N ASN A 114 6.17 29.04 -25.34
CA ASN A 114 6.15 27.71 -25.95
C ASN A 114 7.53 27.19 -26.40
N LYS A 115 8.61 27.63 -25.75
CA LYS A 115 9.96 27.11 -25.98
C LYS A 115 10.52 26.48 -24.71
N THR A 116 11.08 25.28 -24.87
CA THR A 116 11.85 24.63 -23.82
C THR A 116 13.23 25.27 -23.72
N GLY A 117 13.62 25.65 -22.52
CA GLY A 117 14.95 26.14 -22.19
C GLY A 117 15.85 25.01 -21.69
N LEU A 118 17.12 25.05 -22.06
CA LEU A 118 18.18 24.24 -21.46
C LEU A 118 19.38 25.15 -21.16
N ILE A 119 19.66 25.36 -19.89
CA ILE A 119 20.89 26.02 -19.44
C ILE A 119 21.75 25.03 -18.69
N ALA A 120 23.04 25.04 -18.98
CA ALA A 120 24.03 24.27 -18.24
C ALA A 120 24.95 25.22 -17.47
N TYR A 121 25.43 24.76 -16.33
CA TYR A 121 26.49 25.45 -15.62
C TYR A 121 27.79 25.36 -16.44
N ASN A 122 28.38 26.51 -16.78
CA ASN A 122 29.56 26.64 -17.65
C ASN A 122 30.76 27.15 -16.84
N ILE A 123 31.78 26.30 -16.63
CA ILE A 123 33.01 26.65 -15.92
C ILE A 123 34.14 26.85 -16.91
N ASP A 124 34.34 28.08 -17.37
CA ASP A 124 35.54 28.47 -18.12
C ASP A 124 36.61 29.11 -17.22
N LYS A 125 36.50 28.96 -15.89
CA LYS A 125 37.45 29.49 -14.90
C LYS A 125 37.73 28.47 -13.79
N ASN A 126 38.76 27.64 -14.00
CA ASN A 126 39.56 26.95 -12.97
C ASN A 126 38.94 25.79 -12.15
N LYS A 127 37.83 25.14 -12.55
CA LYS A 127 37.36 23.89 -11.89
C LYS A 127 36.86 22.82 -12.89
N GLU A 128 37.76 21.95 -13.37
CA GLU A 128 37.45 20.84 -14.28
C GLU A 128 36.51 19.76 -13.71
N SER A 129 36.27 19.72 -12.39
CA SER A 129 35.66 18.56 -11.73
C SER A 129 34.17 18.34 -12.03
N VAL A 130 33.37 19.39 -12.29
CA VAL A 130 31.90 19.25 -12.52
C VAL A 130 31.58 18.67 -13.90
N ASN A 131 32.31 19.09 -14.95
CA ASN A 131 32.08 18.63 -16.32
C ASN A 131 32.43 17.15 -16.53
N GLN A 132 33.23 16.57 -15.62
CA GLN A 132 33.65 15.17 -15.64
C GLN A 132 33.06 14.36 -14.47
N SER A 133 32.21 14.98 -13.64
CA SER A 133 31.64 14.32 -12.48
C SER A 133 30.65 13.23 -12.90
N LYS A 134 30.92 12.00 -12.45
CA LYS A 134 30.01 10.86 -12.59
C LYS A 134 28.91 10.85 -11.55
N ASN A 135 29.25 11.40 -10.38
CA ASN A 135 28.44 11.37 -9.18
C ASN A 135 28.13 12.80 -8.73
N LEU A 136 26.87 13.19 -8.85
CA LEU A 136 26.38 14.55 -8.58
C LEU A 136 25.05 14.47 -7.83
N VAL A 137 24.84 15.39 -6.89
CA VAL A 137 23.52 15.66 -6.33
C VAL A 137 23.20 17.13 -6.56
N VAL A 138 22.07 17.41 -7.19
CA VAL A 138 21.62 18.75 -7.52
C VAL A 138 20.27 18.98 -6.87
N GLN A 139 20.12 20.08 -6.16
CA GLN A 139 18.87 20.48 -5.52
C GLN A 139 18.46 21.83 -6.04
N ALA A 140 17.23 21.95 -6.50
CA ALA A 140 16.66 23.20 -6.99
C ALA A 140 15.38 23.53 -6.24
N LYS A 141 15.26 24.77 -5.73
CA LYS A 141 13.99 25.34 -5.28
C LYS A 141 13.28 25.96 -6.45
N PHE A 142 12.07 25.53 -6.71
CA PHE A 142 11.33 25.89 -7.91
C PHE A 142 9.89 26.29 -7.63
N LYS A 143 9.33 26.99 -8.62
CA LYS A 143 7.90 27.27 -8.76
C LYS A 143 7.46 26.86 -10.16
N LYS A 144 6.25 26.33 -10.27
CA LYS A 144 5.62 26.02 -11.56
C LYS A 144 4.14 26.36 -11.54
N THR A 145 3.48 26.36 -12.69
CA THR A 145 2.01 26.46 -12.80
C THR A 145 1.36 25.07 -12.84
N GLU A 146 0.04 25.02 -12.68
CA GLU A 146 -0.79 23.81 -12.78
C GLU A 146 -1.00 23.33 -14.24
N ASP A 147 -0.34 23.96 -15.23
CA ASP A 147 -0.48 23.61 -16.64
C ASP A 147 0.32 22.35 -16.98
N ASP A 148 -0.33 21.34 -17.54
CA ASP A 148 0.26 20.04 -17.89
C ASP A 148 1.37 20.14 -18.94
N SER A 149 1.30 21.13 -19.83
CA SER A 149 2.33 21.37 -20.84
C SER A 149 3.61 21.96 -20.23
N VAL A 150 3.54 22.40 -18.98
CA VAL A 150 4.61 23.07 -18.25
C VAL A 150 5.33 22.10 -17.32
N PHE A 151 6.66 22.07 -17.43
CA PHE A 151 7.48 21.29 -16.52
C PHE A 151 8.68 22.08 -16.01
N PHE A 152 9.05 21.81 -14.76
CA PHE A 152 10.32 22.23 -14.19
C PHE A 152 11.22 21.01 -14.14
N GLY A 153 12.50 21.13 -14.47
CA GLY A 153 13.38 19.99 -14.40
C GLY A 153 14.84 20.34 -14.17
N ILE A 154 15.53 19.40 -13.56
CA ILE A 154 16.99 19.41 -13.47
C ILE A 154 17.51 18.52 -14.60
N ALA A 155 18.40 19.08 -15.40
CA ALA A 155 19.18 18.31 -16.36
C ALA A 155 20.50 17.87 -15.71
N GLY A 156 20.91 16.64 -15.99
CA GLY A 156 22.18 16.11 -15.52
C GLY A 156 22.86 15.27 -16.60
N ARG A 157 24.19 15.17 -16.48
CA ARG A 157 25.05 14.45 -17.43
C ARG A 157 24.84 14.92 -18.87
N ILE A 158 24.81 16.25 -19.01
CA ILE A 158 24.56 16.90 -20.29
C ILE A 158 25.78 16.71 -21.19
N LYS A 159 25.66 15.87 -22.23
CA LYS A 159 26.72 15.74 -23.25
C LYS A 159 26.68 16.91 -24.21
N ASP A 160 25.48 17.21 -24.68
CA ASP A 160 25.15 18.30 -25.57
C ASP A 160 23.66 18.62 -25.44
N LYS A 161 23.18 19.59 -26.22
CA LYS A 161 21.79 20.04 -26.20
C LYS A 161 20.76 18.97 -26.63
N GLU A 162 21.21 17.88 -27.24
CA GLU A 162 20.37 16.82 -27.78
C GLU A 162 20.44 15.53 -26.95
N ASN A 163 21.39 15.43 -26.02
CA ASN A 163 21.75 14.22 -25.29
C ASN A 163 22.04 14.48 -23.80
N PHE A 164 21.06 14.20 -22.92
CA PHE A 164 21.16 14.39 -21.47
C PHE A 164 20.05 13.64 -20.72
N TYR A 165 20.13 13.55 -19.39
CA TYR A 165 18.99 13.11 -18.56
C TYR A 165 18.25 14.30 -17.96
N GLY A 166 16.92 14.21 -17.95
CA GLY A 166 16.05 15.17 -17.28
C GLY A 166 15.30 14.50 -16.14
N ILE A 167 15.21 15.19 -15.01
CA ILE A 167 14.29 14.85 -13.93
C ILE A 167 13.26 15.97 -13.87
N LEU A 168 12.02 15.66 -14.24
CA LEU A 168 11.00 16.63 -14.57
C LEU A 168 9.83 16.54 -13.60
N VAL A 169 9.46 17.67 -13.02
CA VAL A 169 8.15 17.89 -12.43
C VAL A 169 7.20 18.37 -13.51
N VAL A 170 6.34 17.49 -13.99
CA VAL A 170 5.34 17.72 -15.05
C VAL A 170 3.97 17.88 -14.41
N SER A 171 3.16 18.84 -14.88
CA SER A 171 1.88 19.22 -14.23
C SER A 171 1.99 19.48 -12.70
N ASP A 172 0.87 19.63 -12.01
CA ASP A 172 0.82 19.75 -10.56
C ASP A 172 1.07 18.42 -9.82
N ASN A 173 1.22 17.28 -10.51
CA ASN A 173 1.18 15.99 -9.84
C ASN A 173 2.25 14.99 -10.25
N LYS A 174 3.14 15.23 -11.22
CA LYS A 174 3.99 14.14 -11.75
C LYS A 174 5.48 14.43 -11.66
N LEU A 175 6.25 13.45 -11.22
CA LEU A 175 7.71 13.38 -11.33
C LEU A 175 8.08 12.37 -12.42
N MET A 176 8.95 12.74 -13.35
CA MET A 176 9.41 11.86 -14.43
C MET A 176 10.92 11.88 -14.51
N ILE A 177 11.55 10.73 -14.70
CA ILE A 177 12.93 10.65 -15.19
C ILE A 177 12.86 10.33 -16.68
N VAL A 178 13.54 11.16 -17.47
CA VAL A 178 13.60 11.02 -18.92
C VAL A 178 15.05 10.98 -19.40
N LYS A 179 15.30 10.21 -20.45
CA LYS A 179 16.49 10.31 -21.27
C LYS A 179 16.16 11.11 -22.52
N ILE A 180 16.84 12.22 -22.74
CA ILE A 180 16.75 12.99 -23.99
C ILE A 180 17.88 12.48 -24.89
N LYS A 181 17.54 11.91 -26.04
CA LYS A 181 18.50 11.36 -27.01
C LYS A 181 18.14 11.80 -28.42
N ASN A 182 19.06 12.48 -29.09
CA ASN A 182 18.80 13.10 -30.39
C ASN A 182 17.51 13.95 -30.38
N GLN A 183 17.33 14.74 -29.31
CA GLN A 183 16.14 15.56 -29.03
C GLN A 183 14.82 14.80 -28.78
N LYS A 184 14.83 13.46 -28.79
CA LYS A 184 13.66 12.65 -28.42
C LYS A 184 13.64 12.44 -26.92
N VAL A 185 12.50 12.75 -26.30
CA VAL A 185 12.24 12.45 -24.88
C VAL A 185 11.85 10.99 -24.75
N LEU A 186 12.64 10.21 -24.02
CA LEU A 186 12.40 8.80 -23.72
C LEU A 186 12.14 8.68 -22.20
N PRO A 187 10.89 8.48 -21.76
CA PRO A 187 10.60 8.22 -20.35
C PRO A 187 11.33 6.98 -19.87
N LEU A 188 12.07 7.11 -18.76
CA LEU A 188 12.69 5.97 -18.07
C LEU A 188 11.77 5.44 -16.97
N THR A 189 11.12 6.33 -16.21
CA THR A 189 10.14 6.00 -15.17
C THR A 189 9.43 7.27 -14.69
N GLU A 190 8.31 7.13 -14.01
CA GLU A 190 7.52 8.23 -13.47
C GLU A 190 6.85 7.86 -12.13
N MET A 191 6.54 8.87 -11.33
CA MET A 191 5.77 8.75 -10.09
C MET A 191 4.84 9.94 -9.95
N VAL A 192 3.61 9.72 -9.51
CA VAL A 192 2.69 10.80 -9.16
C VAL A 192 2.87 11.20 -7.69
N PHE A 193 2.70 12.48 -7.42
CA PHE A 193 2.84 13.12 -6.13
C PHE A 193 1.80 12.60 -5.13
N LEU A 194 2.22 12.39 -3.89
CA LEU A 194 1.36 12.10 -2.75
C LEU A 194 0.35 13.22 -2.46
N GLU A 195 0.69 14.45 -2.86
CA GLU A 195 -0.16 15.63 -2.78
C GLU A 195 0.04 16.47 -4.05
N ARG A 196 -1.04 16.96 -4.66
CA ARG A 196 -0.92 17.89 -5.80
C ARG A 196 -0.19 19.16 -5.38
N TYR A 197 0.76 19.58 -6.21
CA TYR A 197 1.47 20.84 -6.11
C TYR A 197 0.49 22.01 -6.09
N GLN A 198 0.50 22.74 -4.98
CA GLN A 198 -0.39 23.89 -4.79
C GLN A 198 0.33 25.17 -5.27
N TYR A 199 -0.06 25.74 -6.41
CA TYR A 199 0.45 27.05 -6.83
C TYR A 199 0.03 28.14 -5.82
N PRO A 200 0.90 29.13 -5.46
CA PRO A 200 2.25 29.43 -5.97
C PRO A 200 3.39 28.98 -5.03
N GLN A 201 3.24 27.83 -4.35
CA GLN A 201 4.20 27.38 -3.34
C GLN A 201 5.59 27.09 -3.94
N GLU A 202 6.64 27.31 -3.16
CA GLU A 202 8.01 26.94 -3.54
C GLU A 202 8.28 25.52 -3.03
N TRP A 203 8.56 24.61 -3.95
CA TRP A 203 8.90 23.22 -3.64
C TRP A 203 10.36 22.98 -4.03
N SER A 204 10.92 21.85 -3.61
CA SER A 204 12.28 21.48 -4.00
C SER A 204 12.31 20.19 -4.79
N LEU A 205 13.12 20.18 -5.85
CA LEU A 205 13.45 19.01 -6.64
C LEU A 205 14.91 18.66 -6.38
N THR A 206 15.16 17.43 -5.95
CA THR A 206 16.49 16.85 -5.82
C THR A 206 16.70 15.84 -6.94
N ALA A 207 17.82 15.99 -7.65
CA ALA A 207 18.29 15.09 -8.68
C ALA A 207 19.63 14.51 -8.27
N SER A 208 19.69 13.20 -8.02
CA SER A 208 20.94 12.49 -7.80
C SER A 208 21.30 11.68 -9.04
N PHE A 209 22.57 11.75 -9.42
CA PHE A 209 23.19 10.97 -10.48
C PHE A 209 24.33 10.21 -9.83
N TYR A 210 24.23 8.89 -9.71
CA TYR A 210 25.27 8.05 -9.10
C TYR A 210 25.52 6.83 -9.98
N HIS A 211 26.68 6.76 -10.64
CA HIS A 211 27.00 5.73 -11.65
C HIS A 211 25.96 5.59 -12.78
N ASP A 212 25.12 4.58 -12.79
CA ASP A 212 24.01 4.38 -13.74
C ASP A 212 22.65 4.75 -13.12
N LEU A 213 22.59 4.95 -11.80
CA LEU A 213 21.38 5.34 -11.07
C LEU A 213 21.11 6.84 -11.18
N ILE A 214 19.85 7.17 -11.41
CA ILE A 214 19.27 8.51 -11.47
C ILE A 214 18.09 8.53 -10.49
N THR A 215 18.10 9.43 -9.53
CA THR A 215 17.05 9.54 -8.50
C THR A 215 16.46 10.95 -8.53
N GLY A 216 15.14 11.04 -8.65
CA GLY A 216 14.37 12.27 -8.49
C GLY A 216 13.61 12.24 -7.17
N ILE A 217 13.71 13.29 -6.36
CA ILE A 217 12.90 13.47 -5.14
C ILE A 217 12.28 14.85 -5.16
N VAL A 218 10.96 14.92 -4.99
CA VAL A 218 10.24 16.17 -4.81
C VAL A 218 9.81 16.30 -3.37
N MET A 219 10.09 17.46 -2.76
CA MET A 219 9.64 17.81 -1.43
C MET A 219 8.79 19.07 -1.46
N ASP A 220 7.75 19.11 -0.62
CA ASP A 220 6.90 20.28 -0.46
C ASP A 220 7.61 21.46 0.23
N LYS A 221 6.90 22.57 0.44
CA LYS A 221 7.42 23.75 1.15
C LYS A 221 7.85 23.49 2.60
N ASN A 222 7.38 22.40 3.21
CA ASN A 222 7.69 22.01 4.58
C ASN A 222 8.83 21.00 4.67
N GLY A 223 9.34 20.52 3.52
CA GLY A 223 10.38 19.50 3.45
C GLY A 223 9.85 18.05 3.46
N LYS A 224 8.53 17.83 3.39
CA LYS A 224 7.96 16.49 3.29
C LYS A 224 8.22 15.94 1.89
N ILE A 225 8.72 14.71 1.78
CA ILE A 225 8.84 14.02 0.49
C ILE A 225 7.44 13.74 -0.05
N ILE A 226 7.15 14.28 -1.24
CA ILE A 226 5.87 14.12 -1.92
C ILE A 226 5.98 13.15 -3.10
N ALA A 227 7.16 12.97 -3.68
CA ALA A 227 7.42 11.91 -4.66
C ALA A 227 8.90 11.54 -4.67
N ARG A 228 9.19 10.26 -4.96
CA ARG A 228 10.51 9.75 -5.24
C ARG A 228 10.47 8.74 -6.38
N VAL A 229 11.26 8.98 -7.41
CA VAL A 229 11.37 8.06 -8.55
C VAL A 229 12.85 7.75 -8.79
N ASP A 230 13.15 6.49 -9.10
CA ASP A 230 14.51 5.99 -9.34
C ASP A 230 14.58 5.29 -10.71
N ALA A 231 15.58 5.61 -11.52
CA ALA A 231 15.83 5.04 -12.85
C ALA A 231 17.28 4.57 -12.98
N ARG A 232 17.55 3.61 -13.88
CA ARG A 232 18.93 3.19 -14.24
C ARG A 232 19.12 3.34 -15.74
N ASP A 233 20.13 4.10 -16.15
CA ASP A 233 20.57 4.14 -17.54
C ASP A 233 22.06 4.55 -17.59
N GLY A 234 22.86 3.73 -18.27
CA GLY A 234 24.31 3.87 -18.32
C GLY A 234 24.86 4.60 -19.56
N GLU A 235 23.99 5.22 -20.37
CA GLU A 235 24.41 5.79 -21.66
C GLU A 235 25.19 7.11 -21.52
N PHE A 236 24.76 7.95 -20.57
CA PHE A 236 25.44 9.19 -20.21
C PHE A 236 25.97 9.02 -18.78
N LEU A 237 27.27 8.82 -18.59
CA LEU A 237 27.83 8.50 -17.25
C LEU A 237 28.47 9.70 -16.55
N ALA A 238 28.76 10.77 -17.27
CA ALA A 238 29.34 11.99 -16.73
C ALA A 238 28.91 13.17 -17.60
N GLY A 239 28.93 14.35 -17.00
CA GLY A 239 28.65 15.61 -17.68
C GLY A 239 28.11 16.65 -16.72
N PRO A 240 28.09 17.93 -17.12
CA PRO A 240 27.54 19.00 -16.31
C PRO A 240 26.05 18.80 -16.01
N PHE A 241 25.59 19.55 -15.02
CA PHE A 241 24.18 19.69 -14.69
C PHE A 241 23.64 21.04 -15.16
N GLY A 242 22.33 21.16 -15.12
CA GLY A 242 21.62 22.31 -15.64
C GLY A 242 20.16 22.33 -15.25
N LEU A 243 19.43 23.29 -15.81
CA LEU A 243 17.98 23.35 -15.73
C LEU A 243 17.39 23.09 -17.12
N TYR A 244 16.33 22.31 -17.14
CA TYR A 244 15.59 21.95 -18.35
C TYR A 244 14.10 22.10 -18.06
N CYS A 245 13.47 23.12 -18.64
CA CYS A 245 12.10 23.50 -18.31
C CYS A 245 11.45 24.38 -19.38
N THR A 246 10.15 24.64 -19.26
CA THR A 246 9.36 25.50 -20.18
C THR A 246 9.02 26.86 -19.55
N GLU A 247 8.43 27.77 -20.34
CA GLU A 247 7.80 29.00 -19.84
C GLU A 247 6.83 28.67 -18.67
N PHE A 248 6.70 29.59 -17.71
CA PHE A 248 5.90 29.46 -16.47
C PHE A 248 6.47 28.56 -15.36
N THR A 249 7.71 28.08 -15.53
CA THR A 249 8.50 27.52 -14.42
C THR A 249 9.65 28.44 -14.04
N ALA A 250 10.05 28.41 -12.77
CA ALA A 250 11.00 29.38 -12.23
C ALA A 250 11.87 28.74 -11.14
N CYS A 251 13.19 28.91 -11.23
CA CYS A 251 14.16 28.45 -10.23
C CYS A 251 14.64 29.63 -9.38
N LYS A 252 14.71 29.45 -8.07
CA LYS A 252 15.20 30.49 -7.15
C LYS A 252 16.62 30.23 -6.68
N GLU A 253 16.88 29.00 -6.28
CA GLU A 253 18.15 28.57 -5.71
C GLU A 253 18.49 27.21 -6.28
N ILE A 254 19.77 26.99 -6.57
CA ILE A 254 20.28 25.67 -6.90
C ILE A 254 21.58 25.39 -6.14
N VAL A 255 21.67 24.19 -5.57
CA VAL A 255 22.85 23.70 -4.85
C VAL A 255 23.31 22.40 -5.49
N CYS A 256 24.60 22.30 -5.77
CA CYS A 256 25.20 21.09 -6.33
C CYS A 256 26.31 20.58 -5.42
N TYR A 257 26.25 19.30 -5.11
CA TYR A 257 27.22 18.57 -4.31
C TYR A 257 28.00 17.62 -5.22
N GLN A 258 29.33 17.66 -5.12
CA GLN A 258 30.18 16.59 -5.63
C GLN A 258 30.37 15.58 -4.51
N THR A 259 29.93 14.35 -4.75
CA THR A 259 30.15 13.25 -3.83
C THR A 259 31.55 12.68 -4.12
N ASP A 260 32.41 12.59 -3.09
CA ASP A 260 33.79 12.16 -3.28
C ASP A 260 33.88 10.74 -3.86
N ASP A 261 34.69 10.61 -4.90
CA ASP A 261 35.03 9.35 -5.56
C ASP A 261 36.24 8.66 -4.91
N LYS A 262 36.51 8.91 -3.59
CA LYS A 262 37.76 8.49 -2.90
C LYS A 262 38.27 7.15 -3.44
N LYS A 263 39.35 7.25 -4.23
CA LYS A 263 39.94 6.19 -5.06
C LYS A 263 39.86 4.82 -4.39
N ARG A 264 39.05 3.92 -4.96
CA ARG A 264 39.42 2.51 -5.08
C ARG A 264 39.84 2.29 -6.53
N SER A 265 41.14 2.30 -6.80
CA SER A 265 41.65 2.13 -8.16
C SER A 265 41.39 0.70 -8.65
N PHE A 266 40.60 0.56 -9.71
CA PHE A 266 40.55 -0.64 -10.53
C PHE A 266 41.03 -0.30 -11.94
N ASN A 267 42.14 -0.94 -12.35
CA ASN A 267 42.50 -1.05 -13.75
C ASN A 267 41.63 -2.16 -14.35
N VAL A 268 40.59 -1.80 -15.10
CA VAL A 268 39.76 -2.76 -15.83
C VAL A 268 40.18 -2.73 -17.29
N LYS A 269 40.88 -3.78 -17.74
CA LYS A 269 40.98 -4.08 -19.17
C LYS A 269 39.55 -4.34 -19.68
N LYS A 270 39.22 -3.73 -20.83
CA LYS A 270 37.96 -3.89 -21.57
C LYS A 270 37.42 -5.32 -21.43
N GLN A 271 36.30 -5.45 -20.72
CA GLN A 271 35.43 -6.62 -20.81
C GLN A 271 34.01 -6.16 -21.11
N GLU A 272 33.34 -7.03 -21.85
CA GLU A 272 32.13 -6.83 -22.62
C GLU A 272 30.95 -6.28 -21.80
N ILE A 273 30.07 -5.60 -22.51
CA ILE A 273 28.86 -4.96 -21.99
C ILE A 273 27.98 -6.05 -21.35
N TYR A 274 27.99 -6.13 -20.02
CA TYR A 274 26.96 -6.86 -19.27
C TYR A 274 25.72 -5.95 -19.16
N LYS A 275 24.61 -6.39 -19.77
CA LYS A 275 23.26 -5.92 -19.42
C LYS A 275 22.93 -6.51 -18.05
N ASP A 276 22.90 -5.68 -17.00
CA ASP A 276 22.45 -6.09 -15.68
C ASP A 276 20.99 -5.60 -15.46
N PRO A 277 20.01 -6.49 -15.20
CA PRO A 277 18.61 -6.12 -15.02
C PRO A 277 18.31 -5.90 -13.52
N LEU A 278 18.53 -4.70 -13.00
CA LEU A 278 18.33 -4.44 -11.55
C LEU A 278 17.59 -3.12 -11.28
N TYR A 279 16.32 -3.10 -11.71
CA TYR A 279 15.16 -2.63 -10.97
C TYR A 279 14.00 -3.58 -11.30
N SER A 280 13.12 -3.89 -10.36
CA SER A 280 11.87 -4.55 -10.74
C SER A 280 11.08 -3.53 -11.57
N ASP A 281 11.10 -3.67 -12.90
CA ASP A 281 10.09 -3.08 -13.78
C ASP A 281 8.75 -3.65 -13.33
N TYR A 282 8.08 -3.03 -12.34
CA TYR A 282 6.70 -3.38 -12.07
C TYR A 282 5.94 -3.05 -13.33
N GLN A 283 5.50 -4.11 -14.01
CA GLN A 283 4.73 -3.95 -15.22
C GLN A 283 3.39 -3.36 -14.79
N LEU A 284 3.13 -2.12 -15.19
CA LEU A 284 1.83 -1.51 -14.98
C LEU A 284 0.77 -2.40 -15.62
N ILE A 285 -0.20 -2.82 -14.81
CA ILE A 285 -1.25 -3.71 -15.24
C ILE A 285 -2.45 -2.87 -15.68
N HIS A 286 -2.85 -3.07 -16.93
CA HIS A 286 -4.02 -2.41 -17.48
C HIS A 286 -5.29 -3.24 -17.22
N PRO A 287 -6.45 -2.57 -17.04
CA PRO A 287 -7.72 -3.26 -16.87
C PRO A 287 -8.09 -4.07 -18.12
N VAL A 288 -8.64 -5.27 -17.89
CA VAL A 288 -9.25 -6.08 -18.94
C VAL A 288 -10.76 -5.95 -18.85
N MET A 289 -11.36 -5.28 -19.84
CA MET A 289 -12.80 -5.01 -19.88
C MET A 289 -13.64 -6.18 -20.38
N THR A 290 -13.04 -7.09 -21.16
CA THR A 290 -13.66 -8.30 -21.70
C THR A 290 -12.89 -9.52 -21.22
N HIS A 291 -13.40 -10.14 -20.16
CA HIS A 291 -12.68 -11.15 -19.39
C HIS A 291 -13.29 -12.56 -19.52
N GLU A 292 -14.34 -12.75 -20.31
CA GLU A 292 -15.02 -14.04 -20.47
C GLU A 292 -14.07 -15.13 -20.98
N LYS A 293 -13.14 -14.76 -21.88
CA LYS A 293 -12.12 -15.67 -22.43
C LYS A 293 -11.02 -16.04 -21.42
N LEU A 294 -10.95 -15.34 -20.28
CA LEU A 294 -10.00 -15.66 -19.21
C LEU A 294 -10.55 -16.75 -18.28
N ASN A 295 -11.87 -17.00 -18.28
CA ASN A 295 -12.42 -18.17 -17.61
C ASN A 295 -12.13 -19.41 -18.47
N THR A 296 -11.36 -20.34 -17.91
CA THR A 296 -11.04 -21.62 -18.54
C THR A 296 -12.32 -22.47 -18.59
N ASP A 297 -12.50 -23.26 -19.66
CA ASP A 297 -13.63 -24.18 -19.76
C ASP A 297 -13.45 -25.35 -18.77
N PHE A 298 -14.50 -25.65 -17.99
CA PHE A 298 -14.45 -26.70 -16.97
C PHE A 298 -14.09 -28.06 -17.57
N ASN A 299 -14.59 -28.35 -18.77
CA ASN A 299 -14.32 -29.62 -19.44
C ASN A 299 -12.88 -29.71 -19.97
N SER A 300 -12.25 -28.58 -20.29
CA SER A 300 -10.85 -28.50 -20.71
C SER A 300 -9.81 -28.60 -19.58
N LEU A 301 -10.22 -28.54 -18.30
CA LEU A 301 -9.29 -28.61 -17.17
C LEU A 301 -8.46 -29.89 -17.20
N ASP A 302 -7.16 -29.73 -16.94
CA ASP A 302 -6.22 -30.84 -16.86
C ASP A 302 -6.50 -31.76 -15.67
N LYS A 303 -6.08 -33.02 -15.78
CA LYS A 303 -6.23 -34.01 -14.69
C LYS A 303 -5.30 -33.76 -13.50
N SER A 304 -4.31 -32.88 -13.65
CA SER A 304 -3.30 -32.61 -12.63
C SER A 304 -2.70 -31.22 -12.75
N TYR A 305 -2.55 -30.55 -11.62
CA TYR A 305 -1.84 -29.27 -11.51
C TYR A 305 -0.69 -29.40 -10.50
N ASP A 306 0.28 -28.49 -10.56
CA ASP A 306 1.28 -28.39 -9.50
C ASP A 306 0.61 -27.86 -8.22
N ILE A 307 -0.17 -26.79 -8.39
CA ILE A 307 -0.81 -26.06 -7.29
C ILE A 307 -2.28 -25.83 -7.66
N ILE A 308 -3.19 -26.17 -6.74
CA ILE A 308 -4.59 -25.75 -6.80
C ILE A 308 -4.83 -24.72 -5.71
N ILE A 309 -5.47 -23.61 -6.04
CA ILE A 309 -5.80 -22.52 -5.13
C ILE A 309 -7.32 -22.34 -5.15
N ALA A 310 -7.96 -22.61 -4.02
CA ALA A 310 -9.40 -22.46 -3.87
C ALA A 310 -9.76 -21.11 -3.23
N GLY A 311 -10.50 -20.30 -3.95
CA GLY A 311 -10.80 -18.90 -3.63
C GLY A 311 -9.95 -17.95 -4.47
N ALA A 312 -10.59 -17.12 -5.29
CA ALA A 312 -9.97 -15.97 -5.96
C ALA A 312 -10.18 -14.69 -5.15
N GLY A 313 -10.14 -14.83 -3.83
CA GLY A 313 -10.13 -13.76 -2.84
C GLY A 313 -8.86 -12.92 -2.91
N THR A 314 -8.66 -12.06 -1.92
CA THR A 314 -7.59 -11.06 -1.96
C THR A 314 -6.20 -11.70 -1.93
N GLY A 315 -5.99 -12.72 -1.10
CA GLY A 315 -4.73 -13.47 -1.12
C GLY A 315 -4.68 -14.56 -2.19
N GLY A 316 -5.82 -15.12 -2.57
CA GLY A 316 -5.91 -16.19 -3.58
C GLY A 316 -5.41 -15.79 -4.98
N TRP A 317 -5.86 -14.63 -5.49
CA TRP A 317 -5.38 -14.14 -6.80
C TRP A 317 -3.88 -13.83 -6.76
N ALA A 318 -3.38 -13.28 -5.65
CA ALA A 318 -1.99 -12.92 -5.46
C ALA A 318 -1.10 -14.17 -5.43
N ALA A 319 -1.51 -15.21 -4.70
CA ALA A 319 -0.85 -16.51 -4.67
C ALA A 319 -0.79 -17.15 -6.06
N ALA A 320 -1.89 -17.10 -6.81
CA ALA A 320 -1.99 -17.69 -8.13
C ALA A 320 -1.09 -17.01 -9.16
N VAL A 321 -1.15 -15.68 -9.22
CA VAL A 321 -0.30 -14.88 -10.11
C VAL A 321 1.17 -15.10 -9.76
N GLN A 322 1.52 -15.07 -8.48
CA GLN A 322 2.90 -15.27 -8.07
C GLN A 322 3.43 -16.67 -8.40
N ALA A 323 2.63 -17.71 -8.19
CA ALA A 323 3.02 -19.09 -8.51
C ALA A 323 3.15 -19.31 -10.03
N ALA A 324 2.24 -18.75 -10.83
CA ALA A 324 2.32 -18.80 -12.28
C ALA A 324 3.54 -18.05 -12.82
N ARG A 325 3.90 -16.90 -12.22
CA ARG A 325 5.13 -16.14 -12.53
C ARG A 325 6.41 -16.93 -12.25
N LEU A 326 6.37 -17.88 -11.32
CA LEU A 326 7.45 -18.83 -11.03
C LEU A 326 7.38 -20.12 -11.88
N GLY A 327 6.56 -20.12 -12.93
CA GLY A 327 6.50 -21.18 -13.93
C GLY A 327 5.71 -22.43 -13.52
N ARG A 328 4.88 -22.36 -12.47
CA ARG A 328 4.04 -23.49 -12.04
C ARG A 328 2.79 -23.63 -12.88
N ARG A 329 2.24 -24.85 -12.94
CA ARG A 329 0.89 -25.10 -13.43
C ARG A 329 -0.11 -24.90 -12.30
N VAL A 330 -0.89 -23.84 -12.39
CA VAL A 330 -1.78 -23.36 -11.34
C VAL A 330 -3.23 -23.45 -11.81
N LEU A 331 -4.10 -24.01 -10.98
CA LEU A 331 -5.55 -23.88 -11.11
C LEU A 331 -6.06 -22.97 -10.00
N LEU A 332 -6.56 -21.80 -10.37
CA LEU A 332 -7.26 -20.87 -9.48
C LEU A 332 -8.77 -21.09 -9.62
N ILE A 333 -9.41 -21.37 -8.50
CA ILE A 333 -10.83 -21.72 -8.40
C ILE A 333 -11.55 -20.59 -7.66
N GLU A 334 -12.74 -20.21 -8.13
CA GLU A 334 -13.62 -19.27 -7.45
C GLU A 334 -15.06 -19.82 -7.43
N GLU A 335 -15.67 -19.90 -6.25
CA GLU A 335 -17.03 -20.42 -6.09
C GLU A 335 -18.06 -19.50 -6.73
N THR A 336 -17.80 -18.19 -6.75
CA THR A 336 -18.67 -17.20 -7.39
C THR A 336 -18.33 -17.00 -8.86
N ASP A 337 -19.08 -16.12 -9.54
CA ASP A 337 -18.70 -15.59 -10.85
C ASP A 337 -17.88 -14.29 -10.76
N TRP A 338 -17.27 -14.02 -9.59
CA TRP A 338 -16.67 -12.74 -9.26
C TRP A 338 -15.38 -12.87 -8.43
N ILE A 339 -14.25 -12.50 -9.03
CA ILE A 339 -12.96 -12.51 -8.33
C ILE A 339 -12.76 -11.27 -7.46
N GLY A 340 -11.79 -11.34 -6.54
CA GLY A 340 -11.27 -10.21 -5.75
C GLY A 340 -11.79 -10.11 -4.32
N GLY A 341 -12.54 -11.11 -3.84
CA GLY A 341 -12.85 -11.28 -2.41
C GLY A 341 -13.47 -10.05 -1.74
N GLN A 342 -13.05 -9.76 -0.51
CA GLN A 342 -13.57 -8.64 0.29
C GLN A 342 -13.62 -7.27 -0.43
N MET A 343 -12.62 -6.94 -1.25
CA MET A 343 -12.55 -5.62 -1.89
C MET A 343 -13.44 -5.49 -3.14
N VAL A 344 -13.81 -6.64 -3.72
CA VAL A 344 -14.60 -6.67 -4.96
C VAL A 344 -15.93 -7.37 -4.72
N ALA A 345 -15.92 -8.68 -4.48
CA ALA A 345 -17.11 -9.50 -4.33
C ALA A 345 -17.93 -9.17 -3.06
N ALA A 346 -17.32 -8.54 -2.05
CA ALA A 346 -18.02 -7.98 -0.89
C ALA A 346 -18.16 -6.44 -0.88
N GLY A 347 -17.59 -5.75 -1.87
CA GLY A 347 -17.74 -4.30 -2.07
C GLY A 347 -17.01 -3.39 -1.09
N VAL A 348 -15.97 -3.87 -0.39
CA VAL A 348 -15.17 -3.04 0.53
C VAL A 348 -14.10 -2.26 -0.24
N SER A 349 -14.44 -1.06 -0.66
CA SER A 349 -13.65 -0.26 -1.63
C SER A 349 -12.38 0.42 -1.11
N SER A 350 -12.22 0.58 0.21
CA SER A 350 -10.99 1.14 0.78
C SER A 350 -10.03 0.04 1.16
N MET A 351 -8.74 0.33 0.98
CA MET A 351 -7.66 -0.60 1.27
C MET A 351 -7.28 -0.65 2.75
N ASP A 352 -7.80 0.28 3.57
CA ASP A 352 -7.65 0.30 5.03
C ASP A 352 -6.15 0.17 5.45
N GLU A 353 -5.26 0.94 4.80
CA GLU A 353 -3.81 0.93 5.03
C GLU A 353 -3.33 2.13 5.86
N SER A 354 -2.43 1.90 6.83
CA SER A 354 -2.05 2.97 7.78
C SER A 354 -0.87 3.84 7.32
N GLY A 355 -0.18 3.47 6.23
CA GLY A 355 0.94 4.24 5.72
C GLY A 355 1.65 3.71 4.48
N ALA A 356 2.63 4.49 3.99
CA ALA A 356 3.49 4.12 2.86
C ALA A 356 4.23 2.79 3.05
N GLN A 357 4.45 2.35 4.30
CA GLN A 357 5.24 1.18 4.59
C GLN A 357 4.67 -0.08 3.94
N VAL A 358 3.38 -0.40 4.04
CA VAL A 358 2.80 -1.60 3.38
C VAL A 358 2.52 -1.35 1.90
N ARG A 359 2.14 -0.12 1.53
CA ARG A 359 1.88 0.29 0.13
C ARG A 359 3.04 0.04 -0.81
N GLU A 360 4.27 0.25 -0.35
CA GLU A 360 5.46 0.19 -1.21
C GLU A 360 6.07 -1.23 -1.31
N ARG A 361 5.29 -2.29 -1.03
CA ARG A 361 5.80 -3.69 -1.00
C ARG A 361 5.15 -4.59 -2.05
N GLY A 362 6.00 -5.34 -2.75
CA GLY A 362 5.61 -6.55 -3.49
C GLY A 362 4.43 -6.39 -4.44
N ILE A 363 3.58 -7.42 -4.51
CA ILE A 363 2.43 -7.45 -5.41
C ILE A 363 1.38 -6.39 -5.07
N TYR A 364 1.27 -5.99 -3.80
CA TYR A 364 0.32 -4.96 -3.40
C TYR A 364 0.71 -3.60 -3.98
N ARG A 365 2.00 -3.28 -4.00
CA ARG A 365 2.51 -2.08 -4.69
C ARG A 365 2.16 -2.09 -6.17
N GLU A 366 2.42 -3.21 -6.85
CA GLU A 366 2.12 -3.37 -8.27
C GLU A 366 0.62 -3.14 -8.55
N PHE A 367 -0.25 -3.72 -7.71
CA PHE A 367 -1.69 -3.52 -7.78
C PHE A 367 -2.06 -2.05 -7.54
N HIS A 368 -1.56 -1.46 -6.45
CA HIS A 368 -1.91 -0.12 -6.02
C HIS A 368 -1.45 0.93 -7.04
N GLU A 369 -0.21 0.85 -7.55
CA GLU A 369 0.30 1.72 -8.61
C GLU A 369 -0.52 1.59 -9.91
N SER A 370 -0.93 0.37 -10.27
CA SER A 370 -1.80 0.13 -11.42
C SER A 370 -3.18 0.77 -11.26
N MET A 371 -3.81 0.65 -10.08
CA MET A 371 -5.07 1.30 -9.76
C MET A 371 -4.95 2.83 -9.81
N VAL A 372 -3.92 3.37 -9.17
CA VAL A 372 -3.66 4.81 -9.10
C VAL A 372 -3.50 5.40 -10.50
N LEU A 373 -2.68 4.78 -11.35
CA LEU A 373 -2.48 5.24 -12.73
C LEU A 373 -3.73 5.07 -13.59
N TYR A 374 -4.52 4.02 -13.37
CA TYR A 374 -5.80 3.86 -14.05
C TYR A 374 -6.74 5.04 -13.75
N TYR A 375 -6.90 5.42 -12.48
CA TYR A 375 -7.73 6.57 -12.11
C TYR A 375 -7.16 7.90 -12.57
N TYR A 376 -5.84 8.09 -12.51
CA TYR A 376 -5.23 9.30 -13.06
C TYR A 376 -5.37 9.40 -14.58
N GLY A 377 -5.39 8.28 -15.31
CA GLY A 377 -5.71 8.26 -16.74
C GLY A 377 -7.16 8.67 -17.05
N MET A 378 -8.04 8.72 -16.05
CA MET A 378 -9.41 9.24 -16.15
C MET A 378 -9.55 10.64 -15.52
N ASP A 379 -8.43 11.30 -15.24
CA ASP A 379 -8.36 12.55 -14.50
C ASP A 379 -9.07 12.47 -13.14
N LYS A 380 -8.92 11.35 -12.42
CA LYS A 380 -9.49 11.16 -11.08
C LYS A 380 -8.42 10.91 -10.04
N ASP A 381 -8.60 11.51 -8.87
CA ASP A 381 -7.75 11.27 -7.70
C ASP A 381 -8.45 10.28 -6.76
N PRO A 382 -8.00 9.00 -6.71
CA PRO A 382 -8.63 8.00 -5.86
C PRO A 382 -8.34 8.21 -4.36
N PHE A 383 -7.34 9.01 -3.99
CA PHE A 383 -7.00 9.28 -2.59
C PHE A 383 -7.95 10.30 -1.96
N GLN A 384 -8.57 11.15 -2.77
CA GLN A 384 -9.55 12.13 -2.30
C GLN A 384 -10.98 11.57 -2.24
N ALA A 385 -11.21 10.35 -2.76
CA ALA A 385 -12.55 9.77 -2.83
C ALA A 385 -13.09 9.27 -1.48
N TYR A 386 -12.21 8.76 -0.61
CA TYR A 386 -12.54 8.11 0.66
C TYR A 386 -12.37 9.05 1.86
N TYR A 387 -13.44 9.52 2.50
CA TYR A 387 -13.35 10.48 3.62
C TYR A 387 -12.98 9.83 4.97
N TYR A 388 -11.91 10.29 5.63
CA TYR A 388 -11.64 9.99 7.05
C TYR A 388 -11.30 11.28 7.80
N GLY A 389 -12.05 11.59 8.86
CA GLY A 389 -12.03 12.87 9.59
C GLY A 389 -10.75 13.27 10.33
N ARG A 390 -9.61 12.62 10.10
CA ARG A 390 -8.28 13.10 10.53
C ARG A 390 -7.62 13.84 9.37
N SER A 391 -7.72 15.16 9.40
CA SER A 391 -7.10 16.12 8.47
C SER A 391 -7.25 15.80 6.98
N THR A 392 -7.99 16.66 6.29
CA THR A 392 -8.06 16.77 4.82
C THR A 392 -6.71 17.15 4.16
N GLN A 393 -5.58 16.79 4.77
CA GLN A 393 -4.22 17.09 4.32
C GLN A 393 -3.37 15.84 4.09
N ASN A 394 -3.78 14.64 4.53
CA ASN A 394 -2.98 13.41 4.36
C ASN A 394 -3.88 12.16 4.23
N GLN A 395 -4.90 12.17 3.38
CA GLN A 395 -5.54 10.90 2.99
C GLN A 395 -4.50 10.05 2.27
N GLN A 396 -4.26 8.85 2.81
CA GLN A 396 -3.23 7.96 2.29
C GLN A 396 -3.84 6.76 1.54
N GLU A 397 -5.14 6.48 1.65
CA GLU A 397 -5.74 5.25 1.11
C GLU A 397 -6.56 5.53 -0.17
N GLY A 398 -6.51 4.61 -1.13
CA GLY A 398 -7.30 4.70 -2.36
C GLY A 398 -8.74 4.20 -2.18
N GLY A 399 -9.72 4.98 -2.62
CA GLY A 399 -11.13 4.58 -2.72
C GLY A 399 -11.50 4.13 -4.13
N TYR A 400 -11.49 2.82 -4.37
CA TYR A 400 -11.66 2.25 -5.72
C TYR A 400 -13.03 1.60 -5.92
N ALA A 401 -13.62 1.77 -7.10
CA ALA A 401 -14.85 1.08 -7.44
C ALA A 401 -14.59 -0.42 -7.67
N PRO A 402 -15.40 -1.33 -7.09
CA PRO A 402 -15.22 -2.78 -7.25
C PRO A 402 -15.09 -3.26 -8.70
N LYS A 403 -15.89 -2.73 -9.63
CA LYS A 403 -15.79 -3.12 -11.05
C LYS A 403 -14.40 -2.83 -11.65
N ASP A 404 -13.77 -1.74 -11.24
CA ASP A 404 -12.49 -1.29 -11.79
C ASP A 404 -11.36 -2.14 -11.23
N VAL A 405 -11.42 -2.43 -9.91
CA VAL A 405 -10.53 -3.37 -9.23
C VAL A 405 -10.60 -4.74 -9.90
N LYS A 406 -11.81 -5.27 -10.13
CA LYS A 406 -12.03 -6.56 -10.82
C LYS A 406 -11.33 -6.59 -12.19
N ASN A 407 -11.48 -5.54 -12.99
CA ASN A 407 -10.90 -5.50 -14.33
C ASN A 407 -9.37 -5.46 -14.29
N ILE A 408 -8.77 -4.79 -13.30
CA ILE A 408 -7.32 -4.82 -13.08
C ILE A 408 -6.86 -6.20 -12.62
N LEU A 409 -7.58 -6.88 -11.72
CA LEU A 409 -7.26 -8.25 -11.34
C LEU A 409 -7.27 -9.23 -12.53
N TYR A 410 -8.24 -9.08 -13.45
CA TYR A 410 -8.23 -9.83 -14.71
C TYR A 410 -7.01 -9.49 -15.58
N GLY A 411 -6.53 -8.24 -15.55
CA GLY A 411 -5.26 -7.84 -16.16
C GLY A 411 -4.06 -8.59 -15.59
N PHE A 412 -4.00 -8.76 -14.26
CA PHE A 412 -2.96 -9.55 -13.60
C PHE A 412 -3.01 -11.02 -14.03
N ILE A 413 -4.20 -11.61 -14.06
CA ILE A 413 -4.42 -13.00 -14.49
C ILE A 413 -4.04 -13.17 -15.97
N GLN A 414 -4.45 -12.24 -16.84
CA GLN A 414 -4.09 -12.26 -18.26
C GLN A 414 -2.57 -12.13 -18.46
N ASN A 415 -1.92 -11.22 -17.74
CA ASN A 415 -0.47 -11.07 -17.79
C ASN A 415 0.24 -12.35 -17.37
N ALA A 416 -0.19 -12.96 -16.27
CA ALA A 416 0.36 -14.23 -15.79
C ALA A 416 0.14 -15.37 -16.80
N LYS A 417 -1.03 -15.44 -17.46
CA LYS A 417 -1.32 -16.39 -18.55
C LYS A 417 -0.42 -16.21 -19.78
N ASN A 418 -0.11 -14.96 -20.15
CA ASN A 418 0.60 -14.64 -21.39
C ASN A 418 2.14 -14.69 -21.27
N ARG A 419 2.70 -14.86 -20.06
CA ARG A 419 4.16 -14.94 -19.89
C ARG A 419 4.71 -16.19 -20.58
N SER A 420 5.61 -15.98 -21.54
CA SER A 420 6.32 -17.03 -22.28
C SER A 420 7.06 -17.97 -21.33
N GLY A 421 6.64 -19.23 -21.21
CA GLY A 421 7.25 -20.21 -20.30
C GLY A 421 6.48 -21.54 -20.22
N LYS A 422 6.85 -22.40 -19.25
CA LYS A 422 6.17 -23.68 -18.93
C LYS A 422 4.99 -23.53 -17.94
N GLY A 423 4.80 -22.35 -17.35
CA GLY A 423 3.72 -22.09 -16.39
C GLY A 423 2.38 -21.87 -17.09
N CYS A 424 1.30 -22.32 -16.47
CA CYS A 424 -0.07 -22.03 -16.89
C CYS A 424 -0.87 -21.57 -15.67
N LEU A 425 -1.74 -20.59 -15.85
CA LEU A 425 -2.71 -20.19 -14.82
C LEU A 425 -4.10 -20.41 -15.40
N ASP A 426 -4.77 -21.48 -15.00
CA ASP A 426 -6.19 -21.64 -15.30
C ASP A 426 -7.03 -20.95 -14.23
N LEU A 427 -8.01 -20.17 -14.66
CA LEU A 427 -9.01 -19.57 -13.78
C LEU A 427 -10.33 -20.26 -14.07
N ILE A 428 -10.98 -20.84 -13.07
CA ILE A 428 -12.32 -21.38 -13.21
C ILE A 428 -13.26 -20.74 -12.18
N LEU A 429 -14.31 -20.09 -12.68
CA LEU A 429 -15.37 -19.49 -11.88
C LEU A 429 -16.50 -20.50 -11.61
N ARG A 430 -17.38 -20.17 -10.67
CA ARG A 430 -18.57 -20.96 -10.32
C ARG A 430 -18.24 -22.41 -9.95
N THR A 431 -17.09 -22.60 -9.30
CA THR A 431 -16.55 -23.92 -9.00
C THR A 431 -16.06 -23.95 -7.56
N SER A 432 -16.37 -25.00 -6.82
CA SER A 432 -15.90 -25.17 -5.44
C SER A 432 -15.26 -26.54 -5.23
N VAL A 433 -14.46 -26.64 -4.17
CA VAL A 433 -13.90 -27.92 -3.71
C VAL A 433 -14.93 -28.59 -2.80
N GLN A 434 -15.38 -29.78 -3.16
CA GLN A 434 -16.34 -30.56 -2.39
C GLN A 434 -15.65 -31.59 -1.49
N GLU A 435 -14.54 -32.17 -1.96
CA GLU A 435 -13.81 -33.23 -1.26
C GLU A 435 -12.30 -33.04 -1.48
N ILE A 436 -11.50 -33.42 -0.47
CA ILE A 436 -10.03 -33.39 -0.53
C ILE A 436 -9.50 -34.81 -0.42
N PHE A 437 -8.64 -35.21 -1.36
CA PHE A 437 -8.00 -36.52 -1.34
C PHE A 437 -6.72 -36.46 -0.52
N ILE A 438 -6.61 -37.34 0.49
CA ILE A 438 -5.49 -37.40 1.43
C ILE A 438 -4.93 -38.82 1.45
N LYS A 439 -3.60 -38.92 1.34
CA LYS A 439 -2.86 -40.17 1.50
C LYS A 439 -1.69 -39.93 2.45
N ASP A 440 -1.55 -40.76 3.48
CA ASP A 440 -0.45 -40.68 4.46
C ASP A 440 -0.28 -39.27 5.08
N LYS A 441 -1.40 -38.62 5.46
CA LYS A 441 -1.47 -37.23 5.97
C LYS A 441 -0.97 -36.14 5.00
N LYS A 442 -0.95 -36.45 3.71
CA LYS A 442 -0.60 -35.51 2.64
C LYS A 442 -1.77 -35.37 1.66
N ILE A 443 -2.10 -34.14 1.31
CA ILE A 443 -3.08 -33.86 0.25
C ILE A 443 -2.50 -34.24 -1.11
N THR A 444 -3.31 -34.91 -1.94
CA THR A 444 -2.93 -35.37 -3.28
C THR A 444 -3.85 -34.87 -4.39
N GLY A 445 -4.98 -34.26 -4.05
CA GLY A 445 -5.96 -33.79 -5.02
C GLY A 445 -7.28 -33.37 -4.40
N VAL A 446 -8.23 -33.01 -5.24
CA VAL A 446 -9.56 -32.53 -4.86
C VAL A 446 -10.63 -33.05 -5.82
N LYS A 447 -11.87 -33.15 -5.32
CA LYS A 447 -13.08 -33.21 -6.15
C LYS A 447 -13.68 -31.82 -6.28
N LEU A 448 -13.83 -31.38 -7.51
CA LEU A 448 -14.47 -30.11 -7.86
C LEU A 448 -15.94 -30.32 -8.19
N VAL A 449 -16.76 -29.35 -7.82
CA VAL A 449 -18.15 -29.20 -8.26
C VAL A 449 -18.27 -27.88 -9.01
N HIS A 450 -18.68 -27.94 -10.28
CA HIS A 450 -18.90 -26.78 -11.15
C HIS A 450 -20.38 -26.53 -11.34
N TRP A 451 -20.81 -25.27 -11.23
CA TRP A 451 -22.17 -24.88 -11.56
C TRP A 451 -22.26 -24.26 -12.96
N GLU A 452 -23.14 -24.82 -13.78
CA GLU A 452 -23.49 -24.27 -15.08
C GLU A 452 -25.02 -24.13 -15.21
N GLY A 453 -25.53 -22.94 -14.87
CA GLY A 453 -26.90 -22.50 -15.15
C GLY A 453 -28.02 -23.21 -14.38
N LYS A 454 -28.14 -24.53 -14.53
CA LYS A 454 -29.19 -25.37 -13.91
C LYS A 454 -28.69 -26.72 -13.37
N GLY A 455 -27.40 -27.02 -13.50
CA GLY A 455 -26.83 -28.31 -13.09
C GLY A 455 -25.45 -28.19 -12.47
N PHE A 456 -24.98 -29.31 -11.94
CA PHE A 456 -23.65 -29.46 -11.38
C PHE A 456 -22.86 -30.52 -12.14
N GLU A 457 -21.61 -30.23 -12.43
CA GLU A 457 -20.65 -31.19 -12.97
C GLU A 457 -19.54 -31.43 -11.95
N GLU A 458 -19.03 -32.67 -11.91
CA GLU A 458 -17.97 -33.05 -10.97
C GLU A 458 -16.72 -33.49 -11.70
N LYS A 459 -15.55 -33.13 -11.16
CA LYS A 459 -14.25 -33.57 -11.68
C LYS A 459 -13.23 -33.77 -10.57
N ASN A 460 -12.53 -34.89 -10.61
CA ASN A 460 -11.39 -35.15 -9.74
C ASN A 460 -10.11 -34.61 -10.38
N ILE A 461 -9.34 -33.81 -9.63
CA ILE A 461 -8.07 -33.23 -10.10
C ILE A 461 -6.97 -33.48 -9.06
N ASN A 462 -5.82 -33.96 -9.52
CA ASN A 462 -4.66 -34.16 -8.67
C ASN A 462 -3.87 -32.85 -8.47
N CYS A 463 -3.26 -32.68 -7.31
CA CYS A 463 -2.33 -31.58 -7.04
C CYS A 463 -1.18 -32.02 -6.14
N LYS A 464 -0.07 -31.29 -6.19
CA LYS A 464 1.04 -31.47 -5.24
C LYS A 464 0.82 -30.64 -3.98
N ILE A 465 0.22 -29.46 -4.13
CA ILE A 465 -0.12 -28.54 -3.05
C ILE A 465 -1.52 -27.98 -3.31
N LEU A 466 -2.35 -27.98 -2.27
CA LEU A 466 -3.61 -27.29 -2.19
C LEU A 466 -3.47 -26.04 -1.32
N VAL A 467 -3.96 -24.91 -1.81
CA VAL A 467 -3.98 -23.65 -1.08
C VAL A 467 -5.44 -23.27 -0.80
N ASP A 468 -5.78 -23.06 0.48
CA ASP A 468 -7.07 -22.50 0.86
C ASP A 468 -6.98 -20.98 0.95
N ALA A 469 -7.63 -20.32 0.00
CA ALA A 469 -7.82 -18.88 -0.05
C ALA A 469 -9.31 -18.50 -0.05
N THR A 470 -10.17 -19.38 0.49
CA THR A 470 -11.60 -19.09 0.63
C THR A 470 -11.83 -18.10 1.77
N GLU A 471 -12.83 -17.22 1.64
CA GLU A 471 -13.08 -16.15 2.64
C GLU A 471 -13.36 -16.73 4.05
N TYR A 472 -14.06 -17.88 4.11
CA TYR A 472 -14.45 -18.54 5.36
C TYR A 472 -13.50 -19.66 5.83
N GLY A 473 -12.44 -19.97 5.06
CA GLY A 473 -11.54 -21.09 5.35
C GLY A 473 -12.24 -22.44 5.22
N ASP A 474 -13.10 -22.58 4.22
CA ASP A 474 -14.03 -23.70 4.04
C ASP A 474 -13.35 -25.02 3.66
N LEU A 475 -12.09 -25.00 3.23
CA LEU A 475 -11.34 -26.23 2.97
C LEU A 475 -10.77 -26.83 4.26
N ILE A 476 -10.46 -26.02 5.27
CA ILE A 476 -9.78 -26.49 6.48
C ILE A 476 -10.52 -27.68 7.13
N PRO A 477 -11.86 -27.64 7.37
CA PRO A 477 -12.58 -28.78 7.94
C PRO A 477 -12.51 -30.05 7.07
N LEU A 478 -12.40 -29.91 5.74
CA LEU A 478 -12.31 -31.03 4.80
C LEU A 478 -10.94 -31.72 4.85
N THR A 479 -9.92 -31.07 5.42
CA THR A 479 -8.56 -31.64 5.53
C THR A 479 -8.35 -32.51 6.76
N GLY A 480 -9.20 -32.37 7.80
CA GLY A 480 -8.97 -32.95 9.12
C GLY A 480 -7.86 -32.26 9.94
N ALA A 481 -7.24 -31.17 9.44
CA ALA A 481 -6.34 -30.36 10.25
C ALA A 481 -7.10 -29.67 11.39
N ARG A 482 -6.44 -29.52 12.55
CA ARG A 482 -7.00 -28.75 13.66
C ARG A 482 -7.02 -27.26 13.33
N TYR A 483 -8.06 -26.57 13.78
CA TYR A 483 -8.24 -25.14 13.52
C TYR A 483 -8.89 -24.42 14.70
N ARG A 484 -8.86 -23.09 14.66
CA ARG A 484 -9.57 -22.17 15.55
C ARG A 484 -10.73 -21.54 14.79
N VAL A 485 -11.82 -21.30 15.50
CA VAL A 485 -13.02 -20.63 14.99
C VAL A 485 -13.69 -19.85 16.13
N GLY A 486 -13.90 -18.56 15.93
CA GLY A 486 -14.28 -17.66 17.02
C GLY A 486 -13.22 -17.71 18.13
N ASN A 487 -13.64 -17.96 19.36
CA ASN A 487 -12.77 -18.18 20.52
C ASN A 487 -12.62 -19.67 20.91
N THR A 488 -12.88 -20.59 19.97
CA THR A 488 -12.84 -22.03 20.20
C THR A 488 -11.90 -22.75 19.23
N ILE A 489 -11.69 -24.05 19.49
CA ILE A 489 -10.88 -24.93 18.65
C ILE A 489 -11.75 -26.04 18.07
N SER A 490 -11.34 -26.60 16.93
CA SER A 490 -12.05 -27.67 16.21
C SER A 490 -12.31 -28.93 17.05
N ASP A 491 -11.54 -29.14 18.13
CA ASP A 491 -11.73 -30.28 19.04
C ASP A 491 -12.95 -30.10 19.97
N ASN A 492 -13.39 -28.85 20.18
CA ASN A 492 -14.52 -28.50 21.04
C ASN A 492 -15.16 -27.19 20.57
N ILE A 493 -15.98 -27.28 19.52
CA ILE A 493 -16.64 -26.13 18.90
C ILE A 493 -17.83 -25.68 19.76
N ASN A 494 -17.86 -24.40 20.12
CA ASN A 494 -19.04 -23.75 20.67
C ASN A 494 -19.71 -22.92 19.56
N PHE A 495 -20.85 -23.37 19.06
CA PHE A 495 -21.58 -22.68 17.98
C PHE A 495 -22.08 -21.28 18.35
N GLU A 496 -22.34 -21.03 19.64
CA GLU A 496 -22.72 -19.71 20.16
C GLU A 496 -21.50 -18.80 20.41
N GLY A 497 -20.29 -19.29 20.11
CA GLY A 497 -19.05 -18.52 20.27
C GLY A 497 -19.08 -17.25 19.43
N ALA A 498 -18.49 -16.18 19.95
CA ALA A 498 -18.47 -14.89 19.28
C ALA A 498 -17.50 -14.89 18.09
N VAL A 499 -17.96 -14.28 17.00
CA VAL A 499 -17.19 -14.00 15.78
C VAL A 499 -17.34 -12.50 15.48
N GLN A 500 -16.35 -11.87 14.87
CA GLN A 500 -16.48 -10.47 14.48
C GLN A 500 -17.67 -10.26 13.54
N ASP A 501 -18.42 -9.16 13.75
CA ASP A 501 -19.55 -8.79 12.91
C ASP A 501 -19.23 -8.83 11.42
N TYR A 502 -20.21 -9.24 10.62
CA TYR A 502 -20.16 -9.14 9.17
C TYR A 502 -20.85 -7.85 8.70
N THR A 503 -20.58 -7.46 7.46
CA THR A 503 -21.24 -6.30 6.82
C THR A 503 -21.62 -6.65 5.40
N TYR A 504 -22.88 -6.48 5.02
CA TYR A 504 -23.27 -6.63 3.62
C TYR A 504 -23.15 -5.27 2.93
N THR A 505 -21.96 -4.89 2.46
CA THR A 505 -21.62 -3.48 2.23
C THR A 505 -22.57 -2.73 1.29
N GLY A 506 -23.05 -3.30 0.18
CA GLY A 506 -23.83 -2.55 -0.82
C GLY A 506 -23.05 -1.41 -1.49
N VAL A 507 -23.13 -1.29 -2.82
CA VAL A 507 -22.53 -0.17 -3.55
C VAL A 507 -23.64 0.65 -4.16
N ILE A 508 -23.67 1.94 -3.83
CA ILE A 508 -24.74 2.85 -4.25
C ILE A 508 -24.18 4.06 -4.98
N ARG A 509 -25.00 4.64 -5.84
CA ARG A 509 -24.69 5.85 -6.59
C ARG A 509 -25.82 6.87 -6.54
N GLU A 510 -25.46 8.10 -6.85
CA GLU A 510 -26.40 9.18 -7.09
C GLU A 510 -26.89 9.16 -8.56
N TYR A 511 -28.20 9.32 -8.73
CA TYR A 511 -28.88 9.47 -10.00
C TYR A 511 -29.40 10.91 -10.13
N ALA A 512 -28.58 11.80 -10.71
CA ALA A 512 -28.88 13.23 -10.80
C ALA A 512 -30.27 13.54 -11.38
N ASP A 513 -30.67 12.76 -12.38
CA ASP A 513 -31.91 12.94 -13.14
C ASP A 513 -33.09 12.12 -12.57
N GLY A 514 -32.92 11.54 -11.38
CA GLY A 514 -33.89 10.69 -10.71
C GLY A 514 -33.55 9.19 -10.80
N ILE A 515 -33.95 8.45 -9.77
CA ILE A 515 -33.70 7.01 -9.68
C ILE A 515 -34.51 6.29 -10.78
N PRO A 516 -33.91 5.38 -11.58
CA PRO A 516 -34.65 4.51 -12.50
C PRO A 516 -35.71 3.67 -11.79
N ASP A 517 -36.87 3.45 -12.41
CA ASP A 517 -38.01 2.78 -11.76
C ASP A 517 -37.68 1.36 -11.27
N HIS A 518 -36.85 0.61 -11.98
CA HIS A 518 -36.42 -0.74 -11.58
C HIS A 518 -35.48 -0.76 -10.37
N LEU A 519 -34.97 0.40 -9.95
CA LEU A 519 -34.09 0.58 -8.79
C LEU A 519 -34.78 1.26 -7.60
N LYS A 520 -36.07 1.60 -7.72
CA LYS A 520 -36.89 2.13 -6.62
C LYS A 520 -37.49 1.00 -5.81
N LEU A 521 -37.19 0.93 -4.52
CA LEU A 521 -37.86 0.01 -3.60
C LEU A 521 -39.23 0.58 -3.24
N SER A 522 -40.29 -0.08 -3.68
CA SER A 522 -41.68 0.34 -3.47
C SER A 522 -42.28 -0.17 -2.15
N VAL A 523 -41.70 -1.21 -1.56
CA VAL A 523 -42.14 -1.80 -0.29
C VAL A 523 -40.97 -1.90 0.68
N PRO A 524 -41.21 -1.71 2.00
CA PRO A 524 -40.17 -1.82 3.00
C PRO A 524 -39.65 -3.27 3.07
N PRO A 525 -38.33 -3.49 3.23
CA PRO A 525 -37.78 -4.82 3.46
C PRO A 525 -38.28 -5.44 4.78
N PRO A 526 -38.21 -6.78 4.94
CA PRO A 526 -38.48 -7.42 6.22
C PRO A 526 -37.69 -6.79 7.37
N ASN A 527 -38.31 -6.65 8.54
CA ASN A 527 -37.72 -6.03 9.74
C ASN A 527 -37.20 -4.59 9.57
N TYR A 528 -37.70 -3.86 8.56
CA TYR A 528 -37.27 -2.47 8.25
C TYR A 528 -37.16 -1.56 9.48
N GLU A 529 -38.23 -1.46 10.29
CA GLU A 529 -38.28 -0.58 11.46
C GLU A 529 -37.18 -0.89 12.49
N LEU A 530 -36.86 -2.18 12.68
CA LEU A 530 -35.81 -2.62 13.59
C LEU A 530 -34.43 -2.17 13.09
N TYR A 531 -34.12 -2.46 11.83
CA TYR A 531 -32.81 -2.15 11.27
C TYR A 531 -32.58 -0.66 11.13
N ILE A 532 -33.59 0.09 10.68
CA ILE A 532 -33.42 1.53 10.45
C ILE A 532 -33.34 2.30 11.76
N LYS A 533 -34.06 1.88 12.82
CA LYS A 533 -33.90 2.44 14.15
C LYS A 533 -32.46 2.29 14.65
N SER A 534 -31.87 1.09 14.50
CA SER A 534 -30.47 0.84 14.86
C SER A 534 -29.51 1.72 14.05
N TYR A 535 -29.70 1.78 12.73
CA TYR A 535 -28.88 2.60 11.84
C TYR A 535 -28.95 4.10 12.17
N ARG A 536 -30.15 4.66 12.38
CA ARG A 536 -30.32 6.08 12.77
C ARG A 536 -29.62 6.38 14.08
N ASN A 537 -29.83 5.53 15.10
CA ASN A 537 -29.23 5.72 16.40
C ASN A 537 -27.69 5.70 16.35
N LYS A 538 -27.10 4.79 15.56
CA LYS A 538 -25.64 4.65 15.45
C LYS A 538 -25.01 5.70 14.54
N VAL A 539 -25.57 5.90 13.35
CA VAL A 539 -24.90 6.62 12.25
C VAL A 539 -25.36 8.07 12.12
N LEU A 540 -26.63 8.36 12.37
CA LEU A 540 -27.15 9.73 12.25
C LEU A 540 -27.07 10.50 13.56
N TYR A 541 -27.34 9.87 14.70
CA TYR A 541 -27.45 10.57 15.99
C TYR A 541 -26.39 10.15 17.02
N GLY A 542 -25.67 9.05 16.78
CA GLY A 542 -24.74 8.45 17.72
C GLY A 542 -23.27 8.72 17.45
N ASP A 543 -22.44 8.16 18.33
CA ASP A 543 -20.99 8.22 18.21
C ASP A 543 -20.51 7.28 17.09
N TRP A 544 -19.71 7.82 16.18
CA TRP A 544 -19.15 7.07 15.08
C TRP A 544 -17.77 7.62 14.74
N GLY A 545 -16.75 6.78 14.96
CA GLY A 545 -15.36 7.18 14.93
C GLY A 545 -15.07 8.28 15.97
N LEU A 546 -14.51 9.41 15.51
CA LEU A 546 -14.18 10.57 16.35
C LEU A 546 -15.28 11.65 16.37
N HIS A 547 -16.40 11.41 15.70
CA HIS A 547 -17.48 12.37 15.59
C HIS A 547 -18.63 11.96 16.52
N SER A 548 -19.26 12.92 17.16
CA SER A 548 -20.49 12.74 17.94
C SER A 548 -21.58 13.67 17.40
N GLY A 549 -22.85 13.25 17.51
CA GLY A 549 -24.01 14.05 17.14
C GLY A 549 -24.48 13.91 15.69
N GLN A 550 -25.35 14.84 15.27
CA GLN A 550 -26.12 14.74 14.02
C GLN A 550 -25.24 14.84 12.77
N ARG A 551 -25.33 13.86 11.86
CA ARG A 551 -24.63 13.86 10.56
C ARG A 551 -25.59 13.96 9.39
N ASN A 552 -25.16 14.63 8.32
CA ASN A 552 -25.88 14.56 7.05
C ASN A 552 -25.51 13.26 6.30
N PHE A 553 -26.42 12.75 5.47
CA PHE A 553 -26.22 11.49 4.75
C PHE A 553 -25.02 11.53 3.79
N ARG A 554 -24.69 12.71 3.22
CA ARG A 554 -23.55 12.86 2.30
C ARG A 554 -22.21 12.61 2.99
N THR A 555 -22.06 13.03 4.25
CA THR A 555 -20.87 12.73 5.05
C THR A 555 -20.70 11.22 5.27
N ILE A 556 -21.81 10.51 5.48
CA ILE A 556 -21.80 9.06 5.71
C ILE A 556 -21.40 8.31 4.45
N ILE A 557 -21.97 8.69 3.30
CA ILE A 557 -21.63 8.06 2.02
C ILE A 557 -20.19 8.42 1.60
N ALA A 558 -19.77 9.66 1.82
CA ALA A 558 -18.40 10.10 1.53
C ALA A 558 -17.35 9.33 2.33
N TRP A 559 -17.67 8.83 3.52
CA TRP A 559 -16.74 8.01 4.30
C TRP A 559 -16.24 6.81 3.52
N ARG A 560 -17.09 6.11 2.73
CA ARG A 560 -16.66 5.04 1.81
C ARG A 560 -16.87 5.45 0.36
N GLY A 561 -16.60 6.72 0.05
CA GLY A 561 -16.68 7.26 -1.30
C GLY A 561 -15.66 6.59 -2.23
N MET A 562 -16.03 6.51 -3.51
CA MET A 562 -15.23 5.87 -4.55
C MET A 562 -15.03 6.84 -5.71
N ALA A 563 -13.86 6.82 -6.34
CA ALA A 563 -13.63 7.59 -7.55
C ALA A 563 -14.43 6.99 -8.73
N ASP A 564 -15.12 7.85 -9.48
CA ASP A 564 -15.76 7.51 -10.75
C ASP A 564 -15.63 8.66 -11.76
N ILE A 565 -16.04 8.43 -13.01
CA ILE A 565 -15.89 9.41 -14.09
C ILE A 565 -16.67 10.72 -13.85
N VAL A 566 -17.75 10.67 -13.06
CA VAL A 566 -18.62 11.83 -12.79
C VAL A 566 -18.31 12.54 -11.46
N SER A 567 -17.42 11.98 -10.64
CA SER A 567 -16.92 12.60 -9.40
C SER A 567 -16.07 13.84 -9.70
N PRO A 568 -16.17 14.93 -8.93
CA PRO A 568 -15.34 16.12 -9.05
C PRO A 568 -13.85 15.84 -8.86
N LEU A 569 -13.03 16.61 -9.57
CA LEU A 569 -11.57 16.43 -9.69
C LEU A 569 -10.80 16.43 -8.36
N ASN A 570 -11.26 17.20 -7.36
CA ASN A 570 -10.48 17.53 -6.16
C ASN A 570 -10.90 16.78 -4.88
N GLY A 571 -11.99 16.02 -4.90
CA GLY A 571 -12.51 15.16 -3.82
C GLY A 571 -12.57 15.72 -2.38
N ARG A 572 -12.41 17.04 -2.17
CA ARG A 572 -12.44 17.63 -0.82
C ARG A 572 -13.87 17.72 -0.28
N MET A 573 -14.05 17.22 0.93
CA MET A 573 -15.35 17.10 1.62
C MET A 573 -15.93 18.41 2.16
N ASN A 574 -15.91 19.49 1.35
CA ASN A 574 -16.49 20.78 1.73
C ASN A 574 -17.41 21.39 0.66
N SER A 575 -17.47 20.89 -0.58
CA SER A 575 -18.36 21.54 -1.58
C SER A 575 -18.64 20.81 -2.89
N PHE A 576 -18.05 19.64 -3.21
CA PHE A 576 -18.24 19.05 -4.54
C PHE A 576 -18.46 17.52 -4.49
N ARG A 577 -19.74 17.16 -4.30
CA ARG A 577 -20.45 15.94 -4.78
C ARG A 577 -19.63 14.65 -5.02
N HIS A 578 -19.63 13.69 -4.09
CA HIS A 578 -19.36 12.28 -4.44
C HIS A 578 -20.62 11.64 -5.03
N THR A 579 -20.47 10.84 -6.09
CA THR A 579 -21.59 10.18 -6.80
C THR A 579 -21.63 8.67 -6.63
N LEU A 580 -20.64 8.09 -5.96
CA LEU A 580 -20.49 6.64 -5.75
C LEU A 580 -19.91 6.39 -4.34
N GLY A 581 -20.45 5.39 -3.64
CA GLY A 581 -19.94 5.00 -2.32
C GLY A 581 -20.51 3.68 -1.80
N GLY A 582 -19.85 3.11 -0.78
CA GLY A 582 -20.26 1.86 -0.12
C GLY A 582 -21.09 2.07 1.15
N LEU A 583 -22.11 1.24 1.40
CA LEU A 583 -22.89 1.24 2.66
C LEU A 583 -22.27 0.33 3.72
N ASN A 584 -21.05 0.64 4.13
CA ASN A 584 -20.36 -0.09 5.20
C ASN A 584 -20.69 0.48 6.59
N GLY A 585 -20.70 1.82 6.72
CA GLY A 585 -20.79 2.52 7.99
C GLY A 585 -22.09 2.23 8.76
N GLY A 586 -21.96 1.66 9.96
CA GLY A 586 -23.11 1.26 10.78
C GLY A 586 -24.01 0.21 10.13
N ASN A 587 -23.47 -0.55 9.16
CA ASN A 587 -24.13 -1.67 8.51
C ASN A 587 -23.70 -3.05 9.04
N ASP A 588 -22.95 -3.06 10.15
CA ASP A 588 -22.52 -4.28 10.82
C ASP A 588 -23.72 -5.04 11.42
N TYR A 589 -23.66 -6.38 11.34
CA TYR A 589 -24.58 -7.30 11.98
C TYR A 589 -23.83 -8.44 12.68
N PRO A 590 -24.33 -8.89 13.85
CA PRO A 590 -23.67 -9.92 14.64
C PRO A 590 -23.80 -11.28 13.95
N VAL A 591 -22.76 -12.09 14.11
CA VAL A 591 -22.66 -13.48 13.65
C VAL A 591 -21.97 -14.32 14.72
N SER A 592 -22.03 -15.64 14.61
CA SER A 592 -21.44 -16.56 15.58
C SER A 592 -20.58 -17.61 14.89
N VAL A 593 -19.97 -18.49 15.70
CA VAL A 593 -19.24 -19.65 15.19
C VAL A 593 -20.16 -20.53 14.32
N ALA A 594 -21.47 -20.59 14.60
CA ALA A 594 -22.44 -21.29 13.77
C ALA A 594 -22.47 -20.77 12.32
N THR A 595 -22.29 -19.47 12.08
CA THR A 595 -22.21 -18.87 10.73
C THR A 595 -21.04 -19.45 9.92
N LEU A 596 -19.92 -19.71 10.59
CA LEU A 596 -18.76 -20.32 9.95
C LEU A 596 -19.01 -21.82 9.75
N GLU A 597 -19.42 -22.53 10.80
CA GLU A 597 -19.48 -24.00 10.85
C GLU A 597 -20.72 -24.64 10.20
N GLN A 598 -21.83 -23.92 10.07
CA GLN A 598 -23.11 -24.47 9.61
C GLN A 598 -23.65 -23.66 8.44
N ILE A 599 -23.72 -24.29 7.26
CA ILE A 599 -24.17 -23.63 6.03
C ILE A 599 -25.59 -23.07 6.13
N GLY A 600 -26.49 -23.75 6.87
CA GLY A 600 -27.85 -23.26 7.10
C GLY A 600 -27.88 -21.93 7.86
N GLN A 601 -27.10 -21.82 8.93
CA GLN A 601 -26.98 -20.59 9.70
C GLN A 601 -26.30 -19.49 8.88
N ARG A 602 -25.25 -19.82 8.12
CA ARG A 602 -24.59 -18.87 7.21
C ARG A 602 -25.58 -18.22 6.25
N LEU A 603 -26.42 -19.02 5.59
CA LEU A 603 -27.40 -18.51 4.63
C LEU A 603 -28.43 -17.60 5.31
N GLU A 604 -28.84 -17.92 6.53
CA GLU A 604 -29.76 -17.10 7.33
C GLU A 604 -29.13 -15.75 7.71
N ASP A 605 -27.90 -15.76 8.22
CA ASP A 605 -27.19 -14.53 8.63
C ASP A 605 -26.87 -13.64 7.42
N GLU A 606 -26.48 -14.22 6.29
CA GLU A 606 -26.27 -13.48 5.05
C GLU A 606 -27.58 -12.83 4.54
N LYS A 607 -28.72 -13.52 4.67
CA LYS A 607 -30.05 -12.98 4.34
C LYS A 607 -30.41 -11.80 5.25
N GLU A 608 -30.14 -11.89 6.55
CA GLU A 608 -30.33 -10.78 7.49
C GLU A 608 -29.48 -9.55 7.10
N GLY A 609 -28.21 -9.76 6.75
CA GLY A 609 -27.33 -8.70 6.25
C GLY A 609 -27.84 -8.04 4.96
N ILE A 610 -28.42 -8.82 4.04
CA ILE A 610 -29.07 -8.32 2.82
C ILE A 610 -30.25 -7.41 3.18
N TYR A 611 -31.17 -7.85 4.05
CA TYR A 611 -32.33 -7.05 4.43
C TYR A 611 -31.96 -5.76 5.15
N ARG A 612 -30.94 -5.82 6.00
CA ARG A 612 -30.39 -4.63 6.67
C ARG A 612 -29.90 -3.59 5.66
N THR A 613 -29.22 -4.03 4.62
CA THR A 613 -28.67 -3.17 3.57
C THR A 613 -29.77 -2.59 2.68
N LEU A 614 -30.72 -3.43 2.26
CA LEU A 614 -31.90 -2.97 1.53
C LEU A 614 -32.72 -1.96 2.34
N SER A 615 -32.76 -2.10 3.67
CA SER A 615 -33.45 -1.16 4.55
C SER A 615 -32.79 0.22 4.55
N ILE A 616 -31.45 0.27 4.56
CA ILE A 616 -30.73 1.54 4.41
C ILE A 616 -31.05 2.19 3.05
N ILE A 617 -31.06 1.43 1.96
CA ILE A 617 -31.39 1.95 0.63
C ILE A 617 -32.85 2.43 0.58
N TYR A 618 -33.80 1.65 1.09
CA TYR A 618 -35.21 2.03 1.17
C TYR A 618 -35.39 3.35 1.92
N TYR A 619 -34.69 3.51 3.06
CA TYR A 619 -34.71 4.73 3.85
C TYR A 619 -34.19 5.95 3.07
N LEU A 620 -33.08 5.80 2.35
CA LEU A 620 -32.54 6.87 1.50
C LEU A 620 -33.57 7.33 0.45
N GLN A 621 -34.25 6.38 -0.19
CA GLN A 621 -35.19 6.65 -1.27
C GLN A 621 -36.53 7.22 -0.79
N ASN A 622 -37.13 6.60 0.24
CA ASN A 622 -38.52 6.81 0.59
C ASN A 622 -38.72 7.75 1.78
N GLU A 623 -37.77 7.82 2.71
CA GLU A 623 -37.87 8.73 3.86
C GLU A 623 -37.02 9.99 3.70
N LEU A 624 -35.78 9.85 3.24
CA LEU A 624 -34.94 11.02 2.95
C LEU A 624 -35.23 11.65 1.58
N GLY A 625 -35.84 10.90 0.66
CA GLY A 625 -36.15 11.39 -0.68
C GLY A 625 -34.92 11.75 -1.51
N VAL A 626 -33.75 11.15 -1.20
CA VAL A 626 -32.50 11.44 -1.92
C VAL A 626 -32.36 10.53 -3.14
N PRO A 627 -31.78 11.01 -4.25
CA PRO A 627 -31.74 10.25 -5.49
C PRO A 627 -30.59 9.23 -5.50
N TRP A 628 -30.51 8.38 -4.49
CA TRP A 628 -29.47 7.36 -4.33
C TRP A 628 -30.05 5.95 -4.41
N SER A 629 -29.41 5.09 -5.19
CA SER A 629 -29.79 3.69 -5.32
C SER A 629 -28.59 2.83 -5.69
N PHE A 630 -28.80 1.53 -5.90
CA PHE A 630 -27.78 0.58 -6.33
C PHE A 630 -26.95 1.10 -7.50
N ALA A 631 -25.64 0.93 -7.44
CA ALA A 631 -24.75 1.22 -8.56
C ALA A 631 -24.75 0.04 -9.55
N GLU A 632 -25.74 0.00 -10.46
CA GLU A 632 -25.93 -1.12 -11.39
C GLU A 632 -24.71 -1.35 -12.31
N GLU A 633 -23.92 -0.31 -12.59
CA GLU A 633 -22.69 -0.38 -13.36
C GLU A 633 -21.59 -1.19 -12.69
N GLN A 634 -21.72 -1.51 -11.39
CA GLN A 634 -20.81 -2.43 -10.72
C GLN A 634 -20.95 -3.86 -11.26
N GLY A 635 -22.11 -4.20 -11.83
CA GLY A 635 -22.33 -5.42 -12.58
C GLY A 635 -22.69 -6.67 -11.76
N TYR A 636 -23.05 -6.53 -10.48
CA TYR A 636 -23.41 -7.67 -9.62
C TYR A 636 -24.67 -8.45 -10.06
N ASN A 637 -25.47 -7.89 -10.96
CA ASN A 637 -26.69 -8.51 -11.51
C ASN A 637 -26.36 -9.65 -12.49
N THR A 638 -25.81 -10.74 -11.96
CA THR A 638 -25.44 -11.93 -12.73
C THR A 638 -26.43 -13.08 -12.52
N ALA A 639 -26.36 -14.12 -13.36
CA ALA A 639 -27.19 -15.31 -13.17
C ALA A 639 -26.85 -16.04 -11.87
N TYR A 640 -25.57 -16.12 -11.52
CA TYR A 640 -25.10 -16.72 -10.28
C TYR A 640 -25.61 -15.95 -9.06
N ASN A 641 -25.50 -14.61 -9.04
CA ASN A 641 -25.94 -13.82 -7.90
C ASN A 641 -27.45 -13.95 -7.67
N LYS A 642 -28.27 -13.94 -8.73
CA LYS A 642 -29.72 -14.16 -8.63
C LYS A 642 -30.03 -15.51 -7.96
N MET A 643 -29.40 -16.58 -8.43
CA MET A 643 -29.55 -17.91 -7.83
C MET A 643 -29.13 -17.90 -6.36
N MET A 644 -28.03 -17.23 -6.01
CA MET A 644 -27.57 -17.16 -4.62
C MET A 644 -28.51 -16.36 -3.72
N MET A 645 -29.11 -15.27 -4.22
CA MET A 645 -30.15 -14.53 -3.48
C MET A 645 -31.37 -15.42 -3.20
N GLU A 646 -31.80 -16.23 -4.16
CA GLU A 646 -32.87 -17.22 -3.97
C GLU A 646 -32.45 -18.32 -2.97
N LYS A 647 -31.22 -18.85 -3.09
CA LYS A 647 -30.68 -19.89 -2.20
C LYS A 647 -30.58 -19.43 -0.75
N ARG A 648 -30.29 -18.15 -0.51
CA ARG A 648 -30.30 -17.52 0.83
C ARG A 648 -31.71 -17.36 1.40
N GLY A 649 -32.77 -17.57 0.61
CA GLY A 649 -34.14 -17.41 1.05
C GLY A 649 -34.62 -15.94 1.07
N VAL A 650 -34.02 -15.08 0.25
CA VAL A 650 -34.51 -13.69 0.07
C VAL A 650 -35.95 -13.74 -0.47
N VAL A 651 -36.86 -13.01 0.16
CA VAL A 651 -38.28 -12.98 -0.22
C VAL A 651 -38.46 -12.44 -1.63
N LYS A 652 -39.51 -12.94 -2.32
CA LYS A 652 -39.76 -12.70 -3.74
C LYS A 652 -39.82 -11.21 -4.10
N GLU A 653 -40.36 -10.39 -3.21
CA GLU A 653 -40.51 -8.94 -3.35
C GLU A 653 -39.15 -8.22 -3.34
N MET A 654 -38.14 -8.80 -2.69
CA MET A 654 -36.79 -8.22 -2.58
C MET A 654 -35.82 -8.71 -3.65
N LEU A 655 -36.07 -9.87 -4.27
CA LEU A 655 -35.22 -10.43 -5.33
C LEU A 655 -34.93 -9.48 -6.51
N PRO A 656 -35.89 -8.65 -7.01
CA PRO A 656 -35.61 -7.70 -8.08
C PRO A 656 -34.50 -6.71 -7.75
N TYR A 657 -34.26 -6.43 -6.46
CA TYR A 657 -33.30 -5.46 -5.94
C TYR A 657 -32.04 -6.12 -5.39
N ALA A 658 -32.17 -7.22 -4.63
CA ALA A 658 -31.07 -7.90 -3.96
C ALA A 658 -29.96 -8.35 -4.93
N LYS A 659 -30.30 -8.68 -6.18
CA LYS A 659 -29.36 -9.03 -7.25
C LYS A 659 -28.33 -7.93 -7.60
N TYR A 660 -28.56 -6.69 -7.18
CA TYR A 660 -27.61 -5.58 -7.36
C TYR A 660 -26.65 -5.40 -6.18
N LEU A 661 -26.83 -6.16 -5.09
CA LEU A 661 -25.89 -6.19 -3.97
C LEU A 661 -24.68 -7.09 -4.29
N PRO A 662 -23.53 -6.90 -3.59
CA PRO A 662 -22.35 -7.74 -3.74
C PRO A 662 -22.63 -9.25 -3.58
N GLN A 663 -21.76 -10.10 -4.14
CA GLN A 663 -21.94 -11.56 -4.19
C GLN A 663 -21.96 -12.22 -2.79
N MET A 664 -21.26 -11.61 -1.83
CA MET A 664 -21.11 -12.09 -0.45
C MET A 664 -20.94 -10.92 0.53
N PRO A 665 -21.10 -11.14 1.84
CA PRO A 665 -20.80 -10.10 2.83
C PRO A 665 -19.28 -9.90 2.99
N TYR A 666 -18.92 -8.81 3.65
CA TYR A 666 -17.60 -8.65 4.21
C TYR A 666 -17.43 -9.54 5.45
N VAL A 667 -16.69 -10.63 5.25
CA VAL A 667 -16.30 -11.59 6.28
C VAL A 667 -15.05 -11.08 7.00
N ARG A 668 -15.17 -10.69 8.28
CA ARG A 668 -14.01 -10.19 9.04
C ARG A 668 -13.15 -11.28 9.67
N GLU A 669 -13.76 -12.43 9.94
CA GLU A 669 -13.13 -13.53 10.66
C GLU A 669 -13.42 -14.85 9.95
N SER A 670 -12.36 -15.64 9.77
CA SER A 670 -12.34 -16.91 9.06
C SER A 670 -11.97 -18.04 10.02
N ARG A 671 -12.11 -19.30 9.59
CA ARG A 671 -11.44 -20.42 10.28
C ARG A 671 -9.92 -20.25 10.15
N ARG A 672 -9.18 -20.48 11.22
CA ARG A 672 -7.73 -20.27 11.28
C ARG A 672 -7.04 -21.57 11.57
N ILE A 673 -6.13 -22.04 10.70
CA ILE A 673 -5.41 -23.29 10.99
C ILE A 673 -4.65 -23.20 12.32
N ILE A 674 -4.44 -24.33 12.98
CA ILE A 674 -3.39 -24.42 14.01
C ILE A 674 -2.08 -24.81 13.31
N GLY A 675 -1.19 -23.84 13.17
CA GLY A 675 0.12 -24.01 12.55
C GLY A 675 1.24 -24.36 13.52
N GLU A 676 2.45 -24.54 12.98
CA GLU A 676 3.68 -24.74 13.78
C GLU A 676 3.97 -23.56 14.71
N LYS A 677 3.50 -22.36 14.34
CA LYS A 677 3.46 -21.17 15.18
C LYS A 677 2.08 -20.51 15.10
N ILE A 678 1.65 -19.89 16.19
CA ILE A 678 0.46 -19.03 16.22
C ILE A 678 0.94 -17.59 16.46
N LEU A 679 0.52 -16.66 15.61
CA LEU A 679 0.77 -15.24 15.81
C LEU A 679 -0.21 -14.67 16.85
N VAL A 680 0.31 -14.12 17.95
CA VAL A 680 -0.52 -13.62 19.08
C VAL A 680 -0.47 -12.10 19.19
N ALA A 681 -1.40 -11.49 19.94
CA ALA A 681 -1.54 -10.04 20.01
C ALA A 681 -0.26 -9.33 20.51
N ASP A 682 0.49 -9.97 21.42
CA ASP A 682 1.77 -9.47 21.92
C ASP A 682 2.88 -9.44 20.86
N ASP A 683 2.76 -10.21 19.77
CA ASP A 683 3.70 -10.15 18.66
C ASP A 683 3.51 -8.89 17.80
N LEU A 684 2.34 -8.25 17.86
CA LEU A 684 1.96 -7.07 17.09
C LEU A 684 2.23 -5.76 17.85
N GLN A 685 3.06 -5.79 18.89
CA GLN A 685 3.45 -4.56 19.58
C GLN A 685 4.29 -3.64 18.67
N ARG A 686 4.24 -2.33 18.91
CA ARG A 686 4.92 -1.33 18.07
C ARG A 686 6.30 -0.94 18.63
N TRP A 687 7.14 -0.46 17.72
CA TRP A 687 8.39 0.24 18.01
C TRP A 687 9.35 -0.55 18.93
N GLU A 688 9.53 -0.06 20.15
CA GLU A 688 10.43 -0.55 21.18
C GLU A 688 10.15 -1.98 21.61
N LYS A 689 8.87 -2.36 21.55
CA LYS A 689 8.39 -3.68 21.92
C LYS A 689 8.05 -4.55 20.72
N ALA A 690 8.34 -4.08 19.51
CA ALA A 690 8.00 -4.82 18.30
C ALA A 690 8.75 -6.15 18.25
N ARG A 691 8.01 -7.23 17.99
CA ARG A 691 8.58 -8.55 17.92
C ARG A 691 9.39 -8.68 16.63
N HIS A 692 10.57 -9.27 16.75
CA HIS A 692 11.41 -9.66 15.62
C HIS A 692 11.19 -11.11 15.23
N PHE A 693 10.99 -11.36 13.94
CA PHE A 693 10.92 -12.68 13.34
C PHE A 693 11.94 -12.80 12.22
N SER A 694 12.95 -13.64 12.43
CA SER A 694 13.97 -13.92 11.41
C SER A 694 13.41 -14.60 10.16
N THR A 695 12.25 -15.25 10.30
CA THR A 695 11.52 -15.96 9.25
C THR A 695 10.38 -15.13 8.66
N SER A 696 10.38 -13.80 8.87
CA SER A 696 9.38 -12.90 8.28
C SER A 696 9.30 -13.04 6.76
N ILE A 697 8.10 -13.18 6.23
CA ILE A 697 7.81 -13.31 4.79
C ILE A 697 6.70 -12.35 4.31
N ALA A 698 6.01 -11.68 5.23
CA ALA A 698 5.05 -10.62 4.91
C ALA A 698 5.01 -9.61 6.06
N MET A 699 4.42 -8.45 5.80
CA MET A 699 4.41 -7.31 6.71
C MET A 699 3.02 -6.66 6.71
N GLY A 700 2.55 -6.27 7.89
CA GLY A 700 1.31 -5.51 8.05
C GLY A 700 1.54 -4.26 8.89
N ASP A 701 0.64 -3.28 8.79
CA ASP A 701 0.77 -1.98 9.46
C ASP A 701 -0.50 -1.55 10.22
N TYR A 702 -1.62 -2.23 10.01
CA TYR A 702 -2.90 -1.90 10.64
C TYR A 702 -2.93 -2.14 12.15
N PHE A 703 -3.86 -1.50 12.85
CA PHE A 703 -4.09 -1.73 14.28
C PHE A 703 -5.06 -2.89 14.50
N MET A 704 -5.08 -3.49 15.68
CA MET A 704 -6.05 -4.56 15.98
C MET A 704 -7.46 -3.97 16.13
N ASP A 705 -8.28 -4.18 15.10
CA ASP A 705 -9.65 -3.63 14.99
C ASP A 705 -10.69 -4.77 15.00
N LEU A 706 -11.33 -4.96 16.15
CA LEU A 706 -12.38 -5.99 16.36
C LEU A 706 -13.76 -5.34 16.42
N HIS A 707 -14.77 -5.97 15.81
CA HIS A 707 -16.14 -5.44 15.85
C HIS A 707 -17.00 -6.23 16.86
N ASN A 708 -17.65 -5.50 17.78
CA ASN A 708 -18.60 -5.95 18.83
C ASN A 708 -18.17 -7.16 19.68
N THR A 709 -16.87 -7.40 19.80
CA THR A 709 -16.35 -8.63 20.40
C THR A 709 -15.03 -8.42 21.14
N TYR A 710 -14.80 -7.20 21.64
CA TYR A 710 -13.60 -6.83 22.39
C TYR A 710 -13.42 -7.62 23.68
N ASP A 711 -14.52 -8.11 24.28
CA ASP A 711 -14.49 -8.90 25.52
C ASP A 711 -14.37 -10.42 25.27
N SER A 712 -14.27 -10.86 24.02
CA SER A 712 -14.23 -12.28 23.64
C SER A 712 -12.82 -12.76 23.31
N TYR A 713 -12.06 -13.03 24.36
CA TYR A 713 -10.67 -13.50 24.33
C TYR A 713 -10.54 -15.01 24.08
N GLU A 714 -9.45 -15.41 23.41
CA GLU A 714 -8.95 -16.78 23.39
C GLU A 714 -8.08 -16.99 24.64
N ARG A 715 -8.65 -17.53 25.72
CA ARG A 715 -8.01 -17.59 27.06
C ARG A 715 -6.66 -18.33 27.10
N ASP A 716 -6.36 -19.16 26.11
CA ASP A 716 -5.10 -19.87 25.99
C ASP A 716 -4.02 -19.09 25.21
N LEU A 717 -4.39 -17.99 24.54
CA LEU A 717 -3.50 -17.16 23.71
C LEU A 717 -3.44 -15.69 24.15
N ASP A 718 -4.53 -15.17 24.71
CA ASP A 718 -4.70 -13.76 25.03
C ASP A 718 -4.60 -13.51 26.54
N ASN A 719 -3.96 -12.40 26.90
CA ASN A 719 -3.96 -11.88 28.27
C ASN A 719 -5.19 -10.99 28.51
N ASP A 720 -5.64 -10.88 29.77
CA ASP A 720 -6.81 -10.05 30.15
C ASP A 720 -6.63 -8.54 29.84
N ASP A 721 -5.39 -8.09 29.63
CA ASP A 721 -5.09 -6.74 29.15
C ASP A 721 -5.24 -6.67 27.63
N PHE A 722 -6.21 -5.89 27.14
CA PHE A 722 -6.37 -5.66 25.70
C PHE A 722 -5.11 -5.04 25.08
N ALA A 723 -4.38 -5.83 24.30
CA ALA A 723 -3.15 -5.40 23.64
C ALA A 723 -3.44 -4.24 22.67
N LYS A 724 -2.88 -3.05 22.94
CA LYS A 724 -2.94 -1.88 22.06
C LYS A 724 -1.89 -1.93 20.95
N GLY A 725 -1.68 -3.12 20.38
CA GLY A 725 -0.74 -3.34 19.29
C GLY A 725 -1.25 -2.82 17.95
N GLY A 726 -0.36 -2.83 16.95
CA GLY A 726 -0.60 -2.48 15.56
C GLY A 726 0.72 -2.41 14.82
N GLY A 727 0.75 -2.19 13.52
CA GLY A 727 2.04 -2.28 12.82
C GLY A 727 2.90 -1.00 12.77
N PRO A 728 4.04 -1.06 12.06
CA PRO A 728 4.50 -2.20 11.27
C PRO A 728 4.82 -3.44 12.11
N PHE A 729 4.34 -4.61 11.68
CA PHE A 729 4.61 -5.91 12.27
C PHE A 729 4.97 -6.94 11.20
N GLN A 730 5.73 -7.97 11.60
CA GLN A 730 6.20 -9.05 10.73
C GLN A 730 5.26 -10.25 10.83
N ILE A 731 5.08 -10.96 9.72
CA ILE A 731 4.34 -12.23 9.66
C ILE A 731 5.34 -13.34 9.31
N PRO A 732 5.64 -14.25 10.27
CA PRO A 732 6.65 -15.29 10.10
C PRO A 732 6.17 -16.46 9.24
N PHE A 733 7.09 -17.16 8.58
CA PHE A 733 6.85 -18.31 7.72
C PHE A 733 6.02 -19.44 8.39
N GLU A 734 6.31 -19.74 9.65
CA GLU A 734 5.77 -20.89 10.37
C GLU A 734 4.24 -20.81 10.61
N VAL A 735 3.64 -19.63 10.49
CA VAL A 735 2.18 -19.47 10.67
C VAL A 735 1.38 -20.03 9.49
N PHE A 736 2.03 -20.27 8.36
CA PHE A 736 1.41 -20.86 7.17
C PHE A 736 1.55 -22.38 7.13
N ILE A 737 2.32 -22.98 8.04
CA ILE A 737 2.64 -24.41 8.03
C ILE A 737 1.71 -25.15 9.00
N PRO A 738 0.81 -26.04 8.54
CA PRO A 738 -0.05 -26.82 9.43
C PRO A 738 0.75 -27.80 10.30
N GLN A 739 0.34 -27.96 11.57
CA GLN A 739 1.10 -28.82 12.51
C GLN A 739 1.31 -30.25 12.04
N SER A 740 0.31 -30.86 11.39
CA SER A 740 0.30 -32.32 11.14
C SER A 740 -0.16 -32.73 9.74
N LEU A 741 -0.35 -31.77 8.83
CA LEU A 741 -0.84 -32.00 7.47
C LEU A 741 0.17 -31.48 6.45
N ASP A 742 0.41 -32.28 5.42
CA ASP A 742 1.29 -31.96 4.30
C ASP A 742 0.50 -31.66 3.02
N GLY A 743 1.11 -30.92 2.10
CA GLY A 743 0.46 -30.51 0.84
C GLY A 743 -0.65 -29.46 1.00
N PHE A 744 -0.72 -28.74 2.13
CA PHE A 744 -1.73 -27.71 2.40
C PHE A 744 -1.12 -26.38 2.86
N LEU A 745 -1.65 -25.26 2.40
CA LEU A 745 -1.29 -23.91 2.86
C LEU A 745 -2.53 -22.99 2.94
N PRO A 746 -2.65 -22.13 3.97
CA PRO A 746 -3.64 -21.04 4.01
C PRO A 746 -3.11 -19.81 3.26
N ALA A 747 -3.96 -19.06 2.56
CA ALA A 747 -3.57 -17.85 1.83
C ALA A 747 -4.58 -16.70 1.92
N GLU A 748 -5.48 -16.72 2.89
CA GLU A 748 -6.42 -15.62 3.16
C GLU A 748 -6.34 -15.27 4.66
N LYS A 749 -7.48 -15.01 5.33
CA LYS A 749 -7.55 -14.69 6.77
C LYS A 749 -7.31 -15.92 7.67
N ASN A 750 -7.00 -17.06 7.06
CA ASN A 750 -7.09 -18.40 7.61
C ASN A 750 -5.76 -19.01 8.04
N PHE A 751 -4.65 -18.24 8.00
CA PHE A 751 -3.37 -18.67 8.56
C PHE A 751 -3.39 -18.71 10.10
N SER A 752 -2.34 -19.29 10.68
CA SER A 752 -2.27 -19.54 12.13
C SER A 752 -2.04 -18.26 12.95
N GLN A 753 -3.14 -17.73 13.48
CA GLN A 753 -3.16 -16.51 14.26
C GLN A 753 -4.25 -16.53 15.33
N SER A 754 -4.05 -15.76 16.39
CA SER A 754 -5.10 -15.45 17.36
C SER A 754 -6.19 -14.59 16.72
N ARG A 755 -7.35 -14.60 17.35
CA ARG A 755 -8.52 -13.79 16.99
C ARG A 755 -8.22 -12.30 17.04
N LEU A 756 -7.51 -11.82 18.07
CA LEU A 756 -7.13 -10.42 18.20
C LEU A 756 -6.25 -9.98 17.02
N VAL A 757 -5.27 -10.80 16.64
CA VAL A 757 -4.36 -10.55 15.51
C VAL A 757 -5.12 -10.52 14.18
N SER A 758 -6.15 -11.36 14.00
CA SER A 758 -7.02 -11.31 12.82
C SER A 758 -7.66 -9.94 12.59
N GLY A 759 -7.87 -9.13 13.63
CA GLY A 759 -8.35 -7.75 13.50
C GLY A 759 -7.37 -6.82 12.77
N ALA A 760 -6.06 -7.11 12.80
CA ALA A 760 -5.03 -6.33 12.12
C ALA A 760 -4.60 -6.93 10.77
N THR A 761 -4.70 -8.24 10.58
CA THR A 761 -4.15 -8.93 9.40
C THR A 761 -5.18 -9.16 8.30
N ARG A 762 -6.49 -9.04 8.59
CA ARG A 762 -7.58 -9.37 7.65
C ARG A 762 -7.67 -8.49 6.41
N LEU A 763 -6.97 -7.36 6.39
CA LEU A 763 -7.14 -6.32 5.39
C LEU A 763 -6.48 -6.65 4.05
N GLN A 764 -6.95 -5.98 3.01
CA GLN A 764 -6.62 -6.23 1.61
C GLN A 764 -5.11 -6.22 1.35
N PRO A 765 -4.33 -5.22 1.82
CA PRO A 765 -2.90 -5.17 1.52
C PRO A 765 -2.15 -6.38 2.12
N ILE A 766 -2.51 -6.75 3.34
CA ILE A 766 -1.85 -7.80 4.10
C ILE A 766 -2.21 -9.17 3.54
N THR A 767 -3.48 -9.38 3.19
CA THR A 767 -3.94 -10.61 2.52
C THR A 767 -3.29 -10.79 1.14
N MET A 768 -3.10 -9.73 0.34
CA MET A 768 -2.33 -9.82 -0.91
C MET A 768 -0.86 -10.19 -0.67
N LEU A 769 -0.19 -9.57 0.30
CA LEU A 769 1.23 -9.84 0.60
C LEU A 769 1.45 -11.26 1.15
N THR A 770 0.56 -11.72 2.03
CA THR A 770 0.60 -13.10 2.55
C THR A 770 0.26 -14.11 1.46
N GLY A 771 -0.72 -13.83 0.60
CA GLY A 771 -1.02 -14.62 -0.60
C GLY A 771 0.18 -14.73 -1.54
N GLN A 772 0.87 -13.61 -1.82
CA GLN A 772 2.11 -13.60 -2.61
C GLN A 772 3.16 -14.55 -2.00
N ALA A 773 3.38 -14.45 -0.68
CA ALA A 773 4.33 -15.31 0.00
C ALA A 773 3.95 -16.79 -0.10
N VAL A 774 2.66 -17.14 0.08
CA VAL A 774 2.17 -18.51 -0.04
C VAL A 774 2.34 -19.06 -1.46
N GLY A 775 2.10 -18.24 -2.49
CA GLY A 775 2.38 -18.61 -3.88
C GLY A 775 3.86 -18.97 -4.11
N ILE A 776 4.78 -18.26 -3.46
CA ILE A 776 6.23 -18.55 -3.49
C ILE A 776 6.55 -19.84 -2.73
N ILE A 777 6.02 -20.01 -1.50
CA ILE A 777 6.20 -21.23 -0.68
C ILE A 777 5.79 -22.46 -1.49
N ALA A 778 4.56 -22.44 -2.05
CA ALA A 778 4.04 -23.55 -2.82
C ALA A 778 4.91 -23.85 -4.05
N SER A 779 5.35 -22.80 -4.75
CA SER A 779 6.16 -22.96 -5.97
C SER A 779 7.51 -23.59 -5.70
N ILE A 780 8.21 -23.14 -4.66
CA ILE A 780 9.55 -23.65 -4.31
C ILE A 780 9.44 -25.08 -3.77
N ALA A 781 8.42 -25.37 -2.95
CA ALA A 781 8.17 -26.73 -2.45
C ALA A 781 7.95 -27.72 -3.62
N VAL A 782 7.14 -27.32 -4.62
CA VAL A 782 6.94 -28.11 -5.85
C VAL A 782 8.25 -28.25 -6.65
N GLU A 783 9.03 -27.17 -6.77
CA GLU A 783 10.29 -27.18 -7.52
C GLU A 783 11.32 -28.13 -6.93
N GLN A 784 11.50 -28.05 -5.62
CA GLN A 784 12.47 -28.86 -4.88
C GLN A 784 11.94 -30.25 -4.55
N ASN A 785 10.66 -30.52 -4.85
CA ASN A 785 9.97 -31.77 -4.55
C ASN A 785 10.02 -32.12 -3.05
N VAL A 786 9.75 -31.12 -2.21
CA VAL A 786 9.70 -31.23 -0.74
C VAL A 786 8.36 -30.71 -0.22
N GLN A 787 8.04 -30.95 1.04
CA GLN A 787 6.89 -30.34 1.69
C GLN A 787 7.17 -28.89 2.10
N PRO A 788 6.15 -28.02 2.18
CA PRO A 788 6.33 -26.65 2.64
C PRO A 788 7.11 -26.54 3.96
N ARG A 789 6.84 -27.42 4.93
CA ARG A 789 7.56 -27.45 6.23
C ARG A 789 9.07 -27.71 6.14
N GLU A 790 9.52 -28.30 5.04
CA GLU A 790 10.93 -28.66 4.83
C GLU A 790 11.73 -27.55 4.14
N LEU A 791 11.07 -26.47 3.72
CA LEU A 791 11.73 -25.34 3.08
C LEU A 791 12.52 -24.50 4.08
N ASP A 792 13.69 -24.04 3.65
CA ASP A 792 14.40 -22.96 4.33
C ASP A 792 13.69 -21.62 4.05
N PRO A 793 13.18 -20.91 5.08
CA PRO A 793 12.52 -19.62 4.90
C PRO A 793 13.38 -18.60 4.15
N LEU A 794 14.71 -18.71 4.23
CA LEU A 794 15.65 -17.83 3.50
C LEU A 794 15.40 -17.85 1.99
N VAL A 795 15.09 -19.00 1.41
CA VAL A 795 14.85 -19.11 -0.04
C VAL A 795 13.58 -18.35 -0.40
N VAL A 796 12.51 -18.50 0.39
CA VAL A 796 11.24 -17.77 0.20
C VAL A 796 11.47 -16.26 0.32
N GLN A 797 12.22 -15.83 1.34
CA GLN A 797 12.58 -14.42 1.57
C GLN A 797 13.34 -13.81 0.39
N LEU A 798 14.28 -14.56 -0.20
CA LEU A 798 15.02 -14.12 -1.38
C LEU A 798 14.11 -13.84 -2.58
N TYR A 799 13.20 -14.76 -2.89
CA TYR A 799 12.22 -14.55 -3.97
C TYR A 799 11.31 -13.35 -3.69
N LEU A 800 10.86 -13.18 -2.44
CA LEU A 800 10.04 -12.03 -2.04
C LEU A 800 10.79 -10.70 -2.25
N LEU A 801 12.06 -10.65 -1.86
CA LEU A 801 12.93 -9.49 -2.05
C LEU A 801 13.18 -9.21 -3.54
N ASP A 802 13.37 -10.24 -4.36
CA ASP A 802 13.49 -10.10 -5.82
C ASP A 802 12.22 -9.51 -6.44
N GLN A 803 11.06 -9.74 -5.84
CA GLN A 803 9.78 -9.12 -6.21
C GLN A 803 9.51 -7.79 -5.48
N GLY A 804 10.51 -7.21 -4.81
CA GLY A 804 10.41 -5.90 -4.17
C GLY A 804 9.58 -5.87 -2.87
N SER A 805 9.33 -7.02 -2.25
CA SER A 805 8.72 -7.08 -0.91
C SER A 805 9.71 -6.64 0.16
N THR A 806 9.26 -5.86 1.14
CA THR A 806 10.07 -5.52 2.32
C THR A 806 9.67 -6.43 3.48
N LEU A 807 10.64 -6.97 4.22
CA LEU A 807 10.42 -8.03 5.22
C LEU A 807 10.76 -7.61 6.66
N ILE A 808 11.35 -6.42 6.82
CA ILE A 808 11.67 -5.85 8.14
C ILE A 808 10.77 -4.66 8.49
N GLN A 809 10.71 -4.34 9.78
CA GLN A 809 9.94 -3.22 10.33
C GLN A 809 10.62 -1.87 10.15
N ARG A 810 11.96 -1.84 10.10
CA ARG A 810 12.75 -0.59 9.99
C ARG A 810 13.08 -0.25 8.55
N TRP A 811 13.05 1.03 8.21
CA TRP A 811 13.45 1.53 6.90
C TRP A 811 14.80 2.25 7.00
N TYR A 812 15.74 1.89 6.12
CA TYR A 812 17.04 2.54 6.01
C TYR A 812 17.01 3.51 4.82
N VAL A 813 16.90 4.81 5.12
CA VAL A 813 16.74 5.87 4.11
C VAL A 813 17.95 6.02 3.19
N ASP A 814 19.13 5.59 3.64
CA ASP A 814 20.41 5.63 2.95
C ASP A 814 20.68 4.36 2.12
N VAL A 815 19.77 3.39 2.13
CA VAL A 815 19.86 2.14 1.38
C VAL A 815 18.91 2.19 0.18
N PRO A 816 19.43 2.30 -1.07
CA PRO A 816 18.57 2.40 -2.25
C PRO A 816 17.73 1.14 -2.45
N TRP A 817 16.40 1.30 -2.47
CA TRP A 817 15.43 0.22 -2.60
C TRP A 817 15.64 -0.61 -3.89
N GLY A 818 15.31 -1.89 -3.85
CA GLY A 818 15.40 -2.82 -4.99
C GLY A 818 16.82 -3.22 -5.40
N THR A 819 17.85 -2.63 -4.80
CA THR A 819 19.25 -3.00 -5.08
C THR A 819 19.70 -4.24 -4.30
N GLU A 820 20.76 -4.90 -4.75
CA GLU A 820 21.41 -5.99 -4.00
C GLU A 820 21.83 -5.56 -2.58
N LEU A 821 22.20 -4.28 -2.41
CA LEU A 821 22.49 -3.70 -1.09
C LEU A 821 21.24 -3.67 -0.21
N TRP A 822 20.09 -3.30 -0.76
CA TRP A 822 18.82 -3.32 -0.03
C TRP A 822 18.40 -4.75 0.36
N LYS A 823 18.49 -5.70 -0.57
CA LYS A 823 18.22 -7.12 -0.27
C LYS A 823 19.13 -7.64 0.84
N ALA A 824 20.43 -7.30 0.78
CA ALA A 824 21.40 -7.64 1.82
C ALA A 824 20.99 -7.10 3.18
N VAL A 825 20.64 -5.82 3.26
CA VAL A 825 20.25 -5.15 4.51
C VAL A 825 19.01 -5.81 5.11
N GLN A 826 17.99 -6.11 4.29
CA GLN A 826 16.79 -6.82 4.74
C GLN A 826 17.15 -8.14 5.42
N ILE A 827 17.95 -8.98 4.76
CA ILE A 827 18.32 -10.29 5.29
C ILE A 827 19.23 -10.16 6.51
N MET A 828 20.21 -9.26 6.50
CA MET A 828 21.07 -9.05 7.67
C MET A 828 20.29 -8.58 8.89
N CYS A 829 19.29 -7.71 8.73
CA CYS A 829 18.39 -7.35 9.82
C CYS A 829 17.57 -8.56 10.30
N LEU A 830 17.00 -9.35 9.38
CA LEU A 830 16.24 -10.57 9.73
C LEU A 830 17.06 -11.57 10.56
N TYR A 831 18.33 -11.75 10.24
CA TYR A 831 19.20 -12.70 10.94
C TYR A 831 20.11 -12.06 12.01
N ASN A 832 19.70 -10.91 12.56
CA ASN A 832 20.37 -10.23 13.68
C ASN A 832 21.84 -9.87 13.42
N LEU A 833 22.21 -9.69 12.16
CA LEU A 833 23.50 -9.17 11.74
C LEU A 833 23.57 -7.65 11.78
N MET A 834 22.43 -7.04 11.49
CA MET A 834 22.19 -5.61 11.61
C MET A 834 21.09 -5.37 12.63
N ASP A 835 20.98 -4.12 13.03
CA ASP A 835 20.12 -3.57 14.08
C ASP A 835 18.71 -4.19 14.18
N ARG A 836 18.20 -4.26 15.43
CA ARG A 836 16.92 -4.88 15.80
C ARG A 836 15.90 -3.78 16.16
N PRO A 837 14.59 -4.05 16.09
CA PRO A 837 13.62 -3.30 16.91
C PRO A 837 13.99 -3.42 18.41
N GLY A 838 14.03 -2.31 19.15
CA GLY A 838 14.40 -2.22 20.57
C GLY A 838 14.12 -0.82 21.13
N GLU A 839 14.28 -0.61 22.44
CA GLU A 839 13.93 0.65 23.15
C GLU A 839 14.46 1.90 22.44
N ILE A 840 13.57 2.86 22.24
CA ILE A 840 13.80 4.13 21.55
C ILE A 840 13.74 5.18 22.64
N ASP A 841 14.78 6.00 22.78
CA ASP A 841 14.73 7.16 23.68
C ASP A 841 13.62 8.12 23.20
N ARG A 842 12.49 8.09 23.91
CA ARG A 842 11.29 8.87 23.60
C ARG A 842 11.52 10.37 23.60
N ASN A 843 12.59 10.85 24.23
CA ASN A 843 12.95 12.27 24.22
C ASN A 843 13.52 12.73 22.87
N GLN A 844 13.84 11.79 21.97
CA GLN A 844 14.37 12.08 20.62
C GLN A 844 13.32 11.93 19.51
N ILE A 845 12.12 11.44 19.85
CA ILE A 845 11.00 11.32 18.90
C ILE A 845 10.30 12.68 18.80
N LYS A 846 10.53 13.41 17.70
CA LYS A 846 9.70 14.56 17.32
C LYS A 846 8.61 14.12 16.33
N ASP A 847 7.47 14.79 16.41
CA ASP A 847 6.21 14.50 15.70
C ASP A 847 6.38 13.95 14.27
N GLY A 848 6.09 12.67 14.08
CA GLY A 848 5.92 12.05 12.76
C GLY A 848 7.19 11.44 12.14
N MET A 849 7.32 10.12 12.29
CA MET A 849 8.08 9.20 11.41
C MET A 849 9.60 9.37 11.22
N GLU A 850 10.30 10.27 11.91
CA GLU A 850 11.77 10.33 11.83
C GLU A 850 12.44 9.46 12.92
N PHE A 851 12.80 8.23 12.55
CA PHE A 851 13.64 7.35 13.37
C PHE A 851 15.12 7.76 13.23
N MET A 852 15.53 8.76 14.01
CA MET A 852 16.94 9.15 14.13
C MET A 852 17.47 8.71 15.51
N THR A 853 17.49 7.41 15.81
CA THR A 853 18.25 6.92 16.97
C THR A 853 19.71 6.80 16.58
N LYS A 854 20.58 7.61 17.22
CA LYS A 854 22.04 7.45 17.12
C LYS A 854 22.55 6.18 17.81
N ASP A 855 21.73 5.57 18.65
CA ASP A 855 22.08 4.37 19.42
C ASP A 855 21.29 3.16 18.89
N TYR A 856 22.01 2.30 18.19
CA TYR A 856 21.51 1.09 17.55
C TYR A 856 21.59 -0.09 18.55
N TRP A 857 20.53 -0.89 18.69
CA TRP A 857 20.44 -1.90 19.75
C TRP A 857 21.36 -3.09 19.46
N GLY A 858 22.18 -3.49 20.45
CA GLY A 858 23.09 -4.65 20.35
C GLY A 858 24.23 -4.50 19.34
N THR A 859 24.46 -3.30 18.80
CA THR A 859 25.49 -3.06 17.78
C THR A 859 26.92 -3.21 18.29
N ASN A 860 27.12 -2.89 19.57
CA ASN A 860 28.39 -3.05 20.28
C ASN A 860 28.54 -4.43 20.93
N GLU A 861 27.54 -5.33 20.81
CA GLU A 861 27.66 -6.70 21.32
C GLU A 861 28.58 -7.52 20.42
N ASN A 862 29.42 -8.33 21.05
CA ASN A 862 30.21 -9.33 20.34
C ASN A 862 29.29 -10.41 19.77
N ILE A 863 29.54 -10.80 18.52
CA ILE A 863 28.82 -11.90 17.88
C ILE A 863 29.39 -13.25 18.36
N SER A 864 28.52 -14.19 18.74
CA SER A 864 28.97 -15.52 19.20
C SER A 864 29.53 -16.35 18.04
N ASN A 865 30.34 -17.39 18.34
CA ASN A 865 30.90 -18.28 17.31
C ASN A 865 29.84 -19.01 16.48
N ILE A 866 28.69 -19.33 17.09
CA ILE A 866 27.56 -19.96 16.40
C ILE A 866 26.93 -18.97 15.42
N GLU A 867 26.66 -17.75 15.87
CA GLU A 867 26.13 -16.70 15.00
C GLU A 867 27.09 -16.37 13.86
N LYS A 868 28.40 -16.29 14.13
CA LYS A 868 29.43 -16.08 13.09
C LYS A 868 29.35 -17.10 11.95
N GLN A 869 29.16 -18.39 12.26
CA GLN A 869 29.04 -19.43 11.23
C GLN A 869 27.74 -19.32 10.43
N GLU A 870 26.61 -19.09 11.10
CA GLU A 870 25.31 -18.93 10.45
C GLU A 870 25.29 -17.72 9.50
N VAL A 871 25.90 -16.62 9.93
CA VAL A 871 26.10 -15.40 9.15
C VAL A 871 26.85 -15.68 7.87
N LEU A 872 28.00 -16.34 7.97
CA LEU A 872 28.84 -16.66 6.82
C LEU A 872 28.08 -17.54 5.83
N LYS A 873 27.44 -18.60 6.34
CA LYS A 873 26.65 -19.53 5.55
C LYS A 873 25.57 -18.79 4.76
N LYS A 874 24.82 -17.89 5.43
CA LYS A 874 23.75 -17.10 4.80
C LYS A 874 24.29 -16.09 3.80
N LEU A 875 25.39 -15.40 4.09
CA LEU A 875 26.01 -14.45 3.14
C LEU A 875 26.55 -15.12 1.88
N VAL A 876 27.10 -16.33 1.99
CA VAL A 876 27.55 -17.12 0.83
C VAL A 876 26.35 -17.58 -0.01
N LEU A 877 25.24 -17.94 0.63
CA LEU A 877 23.98 -18.28 -0.04
C LEU A 877 23.34 -17.09 -0.76
N LEU A 878 23.26 -15.94 -0.08
CA LEU A 878 22.67 -14.70 -0.58
C LEU A 878 23.48 -14.10 -1.74
N PHE A 879 24.79 -14.23 -1.68
CA PHE A 879 25.69 -13.66 -2.67
C PHE A 879 26.70 -14.72 -3.09
N PRO A 880 26.40 -15.54 -4.13
CA PRO A 880 27.34 -16.55 -4.62
C PRO A 880 28.72 -15.96 -4.99
N LYS A 881 28.74 -14.69 -5.42
CA LYS A 881 29.97 -13.92 -5.69
C LYS A 881 30.76 -13.55 -4.42
N VAL A 882 30.18 -13.58 -3.22
CA VAL A 882 30.86 -13.42 -1.91
C VAL A 882 31.63 -14.68 -1.51
N ARG A 883 31.33 -15.84 -2.10
CA ARG A 883 32.11 -17.07 -1.91
C ARG A 883 33.60 -16.89 -2.20
N LYS A 884 33.96 -16.00 -3.13
CA LYS A 884 35.38 -15.65 -3.40
C LYS A 884 36.08 -14.96 -2.22
N TYR A 885 35.32 -14.40 -1.29
CA TYR A 885 35.80 -13.75 -0.07
C TYR A 885 35.56 -14.60 1.18
N GLU A 886 35.09 -15.84 1.04
CA GLU A 886 34.78 -16.74 2.16
C GLU A 886 35.96 -16.88 3.13
N LYS A 887 37.19 -16.96 2.61
CA LYS A 887 38.40 -16.99 3.45
C LYS A 887 38.59 -15.71 4.27
N GLN A 888 38.39 -14.55 3.66
CA GLN A 888 38.54 -13.24 4.33
C GLN A 888 37.42 -13.00 5.34
N LEU A 889 36.19 -13.41 5.02
CA LEU A 889 35.07 -13.35 5.92
C LEU A 889 35.27 -14.30 7.11
N ASN A 890 35.76 -15.53 6.87
CA ASN A 890 36.16 -16.46 7.91
C ASN A 890 37.26 -15.88 8.83
N GLU A 891 38.28 -15.24 8.26
CA GLU A 891 39.34 -14.59 9.04
C GLU A 891 38.83 -13.39 9.84
N LEU A 892 37.89 -12.62 9.29
CA LEU A 892 37.23 -11.52 10.00
C LEU A 892 36.43 -12.06 11.19
N LEU A 893 35.63 -13.10 10.97
CA LEU A 893 34.79 -13.73 11.98
C LEU A 893 35.60 -14.46 13.08
N LYS A 894 36.89 -14.75 12.86
CA LYS A 894 37.78 -15.27 13.92
C LYS A 894 38.19 -14.23 14.96
N LYS A 895 38.03 -12.94 14.66
CA LYS A 895 38.35 -11.85 15.61
C LYS A 895 37.19 -11.62 16.58
N GLU A 896 37.47 -11.03 17.73
CA GLU A 896 36.43 -10.39 18.54
C GLU A 896 36.00 -9.13 17.80
N ILE A 897 34.81 -9.20 17.22
CA ILE A 897 34.23 -8.13 16.43
C ILE A 897 32.77 -7.97 16.82
N THR A 898 32.32 -6.73 16.79
CA THR A 898 30.94 -6.39 17.11
C THR A 898 30.03 -6.73 15.92
N ARG A 899 28.72 -6.85 16.17
CA ARG A 899 27.73 -7.07 15.10
C ARG A 899 27.82 -6.00 14.00
N SER A 900 28.00 -4.74 14.39
CA SER A 900 28.15 -3.63 13.43
C SER A 900 29.39 -3.75 12.57
N GLU A 901 30.51 -4.22 13.13
CA GLU A 901 31.73 -4.43 12.35
C GLU A 901 31.55 -5.53 11.32
N VAL A 902 30.89 -6.65 11.69
CA VAL A 902 30.53 -7.71 10.73
C VAL A 902 29.65 -7.14 9.62
N ALA A 903 28.55 -6.47 9.97
CA ALA A 903 27.62 -5.88 9.01
C ALA A 903 28.31 -4.89 8.07
N ILE A 904 29.10 -3.96 8.60
CA ILE A 904 29.85 -2.98 7.81
C ILE A 904 30.79 -3.68 6.83
N GLN A 905 31.49 -4.73 7.26
CA GLN A 905 32.40 -5.47 6.38
C GLN A 905 31.62 -6.23 5.32
N CYS A 906 30.52 -6.88 5.67
CA CYS A 906 29.64 -7.58 4.72
C CYS A 906 29.06 -6.62 3.67
N LEU A 907 28.52 -5.47 4.11
CA LEU A 907 28.05 -4.40 3.24
C LEU A 907 29.17 -3.86 2.34
N LYS A 908 30.39 -3.70 2.87
CA LYS A 908 31.57 -3.32 2.07
C LYS A 908 31.89 -4.38 1.01
N PHE A 909 31.84 -5.67 1.34
CA PHE A 909 32.09 -6.75 0.38
C PHE A 909 31.00 -6.79 -0.70
N ILE A 910 29.73 -6.73 -0.31
CA ILE A 910 28.58 -6.73 -1.23
C ILE A 910 28.62 -5.51 -2.13
N LYS A 911 28.91 -4.33 -1.58
CA LYS A 911 29.15 -3.11 -2.37
C LYS A 911 30.30 -3.26 -3.36
N THR A 912 31.34 -4.05 -3.03
CA THR A 912 32.50 -4.31 -3.92
C THR A 912 32.21 -5.39 -4.98
N VAL A 913 31.12 -6.14 -4.83
CA VAL A 913 30.70 -7.22 -5.73
C VAL A 913 29.56 -6.78 -6.66
N SER A 914 28.73 -5.86 -6.17
CA SER A 914 27.61 -5.24 -6.87
C SER A 914 28.05 -4.01 -7.70
N LEU A 915 29.23 -3.44 -7.40
CA LEU A 915 30.00 -2.52 -8.24
C LEU A 915 31.00 -3.33 -9.07
#